data_AF-A0A378IB83-F1
#
_entry.id   AF-A0A378IB83-F1
#
_cell.length_a   1.000
_cell.length_b   1.000
_cell.length_c   1.000
_cell.angle_alpha   90.00
_cell.angle_beta   90.00
_cell.angle_gamma   90.00
#
_symmetry.space_group_name_H-M   'P 1'
#
loop_
_entity.id
_entity.type
_entity.pdbx_description
1 polymer ?
#
loop_
_entity_poly.entity_id
_entity_poly.type
_entity_poly.pdbx_seq_one_letter_code
_entity_poly.pdbx_strand_id
1 'polypeptide(L)'
;MKFNDIIELVVPKNGKKAKEEDVLKAFVTAFTKDQTLLLDAIHYIYMNRAEGVVKVKLLEDLFAHPRFCWSILHSLIDSDNIPNVKLQVSDEKDVKAEIKRIKLLEHFLLYDSFKINIQTTVPGDQEGNTILHLLAKKERSHSAILSLLLSHLRDIVNSANIGGFTPYLVSVYYKQLWAISCFNLTTSEVNKEAKNAQGQSAEDLAGNDEKVKHAISQIKLEPIGLLPANRKQNSDAFHEKYPTLFLSSRRESAVCSSASYDSISNSLSVSLSFSSSSFSSSFTSSPLCSNRSSELEDPLSPRGSTPSQSFSGGKAESPAQIQLTPRWQMSKSIVYREFERMLENDKQSISKSLQALFTESNLKDKGELLGDLFTLFDAHHCAVQYFEELNQYAQKKYEELLTVNNDLTSQLMYQLITPPKADAAITNLKIDRTKIKTDHPARELSPAASGLIRKKLSKDANNALTAKELDSKLHLREALFILTSKGHLSKNWQVEFDTILSSIIGLQVLYSLEEILTVLNELYNKFDSRQILAGNLLIFQLMLYNANEFFTQSHLIEKANQFIHRGFEEGSEPGFVRKRVRSILQQLITVNQKFYSESFISNYDLLNQWFLKRRPNISFECLIDQGIKQKEKLLQASIGFSKKEKTLKAQCNATAQLIAYELRLRIISFYQAVSLQQLYKYELPKEGQAPRSDLLSEGIGQFNLLMRFFISKLFENPEKLVPALELLASVGKELCPLAGEQYPDLEHLMVLASVFSHLTIDRLKRHFKALSPESSNILKEISKLTDGTHGIKERADIASQYKTTLFFLGRMMTELTNTKESLPRSDGSKLLAHCESSGRVLFPILKLKALIRFFPQISHTDFRQSILENSFDIDEEELYALSLKLQRLPKDNLLVETIEATGELHSFLDQMNERLKFSYIPVIISGGKRIEVYDIGSFLLTWFDCKLTEVEKKLEGNQAGLMKQTLEAKKLYAQLGKTLDRVWQITRLYYTERYPANPKTIVRHYIPVNQLVKAKKRFDNFISQANERLNPVAKSSASSLNLSTVLNKSDSVDNSRTADSTGEKNGNESQRRTKRHSGFFNIIKGAPKVLAADLNNSGFGFEQS
;
A
#
# COMPACT_ATOMS: atom_id res chain seq x y z
N MET A 1 -33.57 41.90 19.33
CA MET A 1 -34.62 40.91 19.03
C MET A 1 -34.10 39.52 19.35
N LYS A 2 -34.94 38.62 19.87
CA LYS A 2 -34.73 37.17 19.85
C LYS A 2 -35.14 36.64 18.47
N PHE A 3 -34.73 35.43 18.11
CA PHE A 3 -35.05 34.83 16.82
C PHE A 3 -36.57 34.67 16.59
N ASN A 4 -37.33 34.35 17.63
CA ASN A 4 -38.80 34.29 17.57
C ASN A 4 -39.42 35.64 17.19
N ASP A 5 -38.88 36.76 17.71
CA ASP A 5 -39.35 38.10 17.36
C ASP A 5 -39.15 38.39 15.85
N ILE A 6 -38.10 37.81 15.23
CA ILE A 6 -37.86 37.95 13.79
C ILE A 6 -38.87 37.09 13.00
N ILE A 7 -39.16 35.87 13.46
CA ILE A 7 -40.23 35.04 12.89
C ILE A 7 -41.58 35.78 12.96
N GLU A 8 -41.93 36.38 14.10
CA GLU A 8 -43.18 37.15 14.28
C GLU A 8 -43.26 38.46 13.48
N LEU A 9 -42.13 38.98 12.98
CA LEU A 9 -42.07 40.16 12.11
C LEU A 9 -42.00 39.82 10.62
N VAL A 10 -41.44 38.67 10.24
CA VAL A 10 -41.35 38.20 8.86
C VAL A 10 -42.59 37.39 8.45
N VAL A 11 -43.24 36.69 9.38
CA VAL A 11 -44.48 35.95 9.15
C VAL A 11 -45.68 36.80 9.59
N PRO A 12 -46.53 37.28 8.67
CA PRO A 12 -47.65 38.16 9.03
C PRO A 12 -48.69 37.42 9.88
N LYS A 13 -49.16 38.06 10.97
CA LYS A 13 -50.05 37.46 12.00
C LYS A 13 -51.48 37.11 11.54
N ASN A 14 -51.76 37.12 10.23
CA ASN A 14 -53.05 36.72 9.68
C ASN A 14 -53.11 35.18 9.65
N GLY A 15 -53.99 34.59 10.46
CA GLY A 15 -53.99 33.17 10.89
C GLY A 15 -54.24 32.07 9.85
N LYS A 16 -53.73 32.18 8.62
CA LYS A 16 -53.52 31.04 7.72
C LYS A 16 -52.09 30.54 7.89
N LYS A 17 -51.89 29.22 7.97
CA LYS A 17 -50.54 28.62 7.98
C LYS A 17 -49.82 28.98 6.67
N ALA A 18 -48.86 29.89 6.73
CA ALA A 18 -47.93 30.12 5.62
C ALA A 18 -47.17 28.81 5.34
N LYS A 19 -46.84 28.53 4.08
CA LYS A 19 -46.00 27.37 3.78
C LYS A 19 -44.56 27.65 4.24
N GLU A 20 -43.84 26.58 4.59
CA GLU A 20 -42.43 26.63 4.97
C GLU A 20 -41.60 27.38 3.90
N GLU A 21 -41.89 27.14 2.62
CA GLU A 21 -41.32 27.84 1.45
C GLU A 21 -41.57 29.36 1.46
N ASP A 22 -42.79 29.82 1.80
CA ASP A 22 -43.15 31.24 1.79
C ASP A 22 -42.39 31.99 2.90
N VAL A 23 -42.27 31.36 4.07
CA VAL A 23 -41.50 31.88 5.22
C VAL A 23 -40.01 31.94 4.88
N LEU A 24 -39.46 30.86 4.32
CA LEU A 24 -38.05 30.76 3.92
C LEU A 24 -37.71 31.83 2.85
N LYS A 25 -38.58 32.01 1.85
CA LYS A 25 -38.47 33.03 0.80
C LYS A 25 -38.58 34.46 1.36
N ALA A 26 -39.43 34.69 2.35
CA ALA A 26 -39.53 35.97 3.05
C ALA A 26 -38.24 36.27 3.85
N PHE A 27 -37.67 35.28 4.55
CA PHE A 27 -36.37 35.39 5.22
C PHE A 27 -35.24 35.74 4.25
N VAL A 28 -35.10 35.00 3.14
CA VAL A 28 -34.09 35.32 2.11
C VAL A 28 -34.31 36.74 1.56
N THR A 29 -35.55 37.15 1.32
CA THR A 29 -35.87 38.50 0.83
C THR A 29 -35.56 39.62 1.85
N ALA A 30 -35.71 39.35 3.15
CA ALA A 30 -35.34 40.30 4.20
C ALA A 30 -33.81 40.39 4.35
N PHE A 31 -33.13 39.24 4.44
CA PHE A 31 -31.69 39.17 4.63
C PHE A 31 -30.87 39.65 3.41
N THR A 32 -31.38 39.52 2.19
CA THR A 32 -30.77 40.14 1.00
C THR A 32 -30.81 41.68 1.01
N LYS A 33 -31.59 42.30 1.91
CA LYS A 33 -31.69 43.76 2.07
C LYS A 33 -30.89 44.31 3.25
N ASP A 34 -30.64 43.51 4.30
CA ASP A 34 -29.83 43.91 5.45
C ASP A 34 -28.77 42.82 5.77
N GLN A 35 -27.54 43.10 5.33
CA GLN A 35 -26.36 42.25 5.51
C GLN A 35 -25.92 42.15 6.98
N THR A 36 -26.18 43.19 7.77
CA THR A 36 -25.90 43.22 9.22
C THR A 36 -26.84 42.28 9.96
N LEU A 37 -28.15 42.41 9.70
CA LEU A 37 -29.18 41.55 10.27
C LEU A 37 -28.96 40.08 9.87
N LEU A 38 -28.51 39.81 8.63
CA LEU A 38 -28.13 38.50 8.15
C LEU A 38 -26.99 37.87 8.98
N LEU A 39 -25.88 38.59 9.14
CA LEU A 39 -24.73 38.09 9.90
C LEU A 39 -25.06 37.87 11.39
N ASP A 40 -25.72 38.84 12.03
CA ASP A 40 -26.11 38.72 13.44
C ASP A 40 -27.16 37.62 13.67
N ALA A 41 -28.13 37.45 12.76
CA ALA A 41 -29.12 36.38 12.87
C ALA A 41 -28.48 34.99 12.74
N ILE A 42 -27.58 34.76 11.78
CA ILE A 42 -26.93 33.44 11.66
C ILE A 42 -25.95 33.21 12.81
N HIS A 43 -25.17 34.22 13.22
CA HIS A 43 -24.31 34.14 14.39
C HIS A 43 -25.12 33.85 15.67
N TYR A 44 -26.35 34.37 15.79
CA TYR A 44 -27.28 34.03 16.87
C TYR A 44 -27.84 32.59 16.75
N ILE A 45 -28.25 32.15 15.57
CA ILE A 45 -28.70 30.75 15.32
C ILE A 45 -27.60 29.77 15.74
N TYR A 46 -26.36 30.06 15.36
CA TYR A 46 -25.17 29.23 15.59
C TYR A 46 -24.68 29.24 17.04
N MET A 47 -24.43 30.42 17.63
CA MET A 47 -23.78 30.52 18.96
C MET A 47 -24.69 30.08 20.12
N ASN A 48 -26.01 30.12 19.97
CA ASN A 48 -26.93 29.61 20.99
C ASN A 48 -26.93 28.08 20.98
N ARG A 49 -26.20 27.45 21.92
CA ARG A 49 -26.07 25.99 22.14
C ARG A 49 -27.36 25.27 22.59
N ALA A 50 -28.52 25.69 22.12
CA ALA A 50 -29.73 24.87 22.16
C ALA A 50 -29.61 23.77 21.09
N GLU A 51 -29.24 22.57 21.53
CA GLU A 51 -29.13 21.37 20.70
C GLU A 51 -30.50 20.99 20.12
N GLY A 52 -30.59 20.80 18.80
CA GLY A 52 -31.85 20.47 18.16
C GLY A 52 -31.75 20.33 16.65
N VAL A 53 -32.21 19.17 16.13
CA VAL A 53 -32.21 18.80 14.71
C VAL A 53 -32.83 19.88 13.80
N VAL A 54 -33.86 20.57 14.30
CA VAL A 54 -34.57 21.67 13.62
C VAL A 54 -33.63 22.79 13.14
N LYS A 55 -32.55 23.09 13.88
CA LYS A 55 -31.58 24.13 13.49
C LYS A 55 -30.71 23.72 12.32
N VAL A 56 -30.27 22.45 12.30
CA VAL A 56 -29.42 21.91 11.24
C VAL A 56 -30.22 21.88 9.93
N LYS A 57 -31.44 21.32 9.95
CA LYS A 57 -32.35 21.34 8.81
C LYS A 57 -32.61 22.77 8.31
N LEU A 58 -32.92 23.72 9.19
CA LEU A 58 -33.17 25.10 8.78
C LEU A 58 -31.95 25.77 8.12
N LEU A 59 -30.73 25.49 8.60
CA LEU A 59 -29.51 25.95 7.94
C LEU A 59 -29.28 25.25 6.60
N GLU A 60 -29.57 23.96 6.48
CA GLU A 60 -29.48 23.21 5.22
C GLU A 60 -30.51 23.71 4.18
N ASP A 61 -31.76 23.95 4.59
CA ASP A 61 -32.82 24.53 3.76
C ASP A 61 -32.48 25.96 3.31
N LEU A 62 -31.93 26.78 4.22
CA LEU A 62 -31.43 28.12 3.88
C LEU A 62 -30.22 28.06 2.94
N PHE A 63 -29.29 27.13 3.16
CA PHE A 63 -28.12 26.92 2.30
C PHE A 63 -28.46 26.23 0.97
N ALA A 64 -29.66 25.65 0.84
CA ALA A 64 -30.22 25.23 -0.44
C ALA A 64 -30.67 26.41 -1.33
N HIS A 65 -30.63 27.66 -0.82
CA HIS A 65 -30.94 28.86 -1.59
C HIS A 65 -29.68 29.61 -2.07
N PRO A 66 -29.32 29.53 -3.38
CA PRO A 66 -28.22 30.25 -4.02
C PRO A 66 -27.95 31.68 -3.54
N ARG A 67 -28.97 32.55 -3.63
CA ARG A 67 -28.86 33.98 -3.30
C ARG A 67 -28.57 34.22 -1.81
N PHE A 68 -28.95 33.30 -0.93
CA PHE A 68 -28.70 33.40 0.50
C PHE A 68 -27.23 33.10 0.81
N CYS A 69 -26.70 31.98 0.33
CA CYS A 69 -25.27 31.64 0.43
C CYS A 69 -24.39 32.75 -0.13
N TRP A 70 -24.78 33.31 -1.28
CA TRP A 70 -24.04 34.40 -1.93
C TRP A 70 -24.15 35.72 -1.15
N SER A 71 -25.31 36.05 -0.58
CA SER A 71 -25.46 37.25 0.27
C SER A 71 -24.65 37.17 1.55
N ILE A 72 -24.58 35.98 2.19
CA ILE A 72 -23.68 35.74 3.32
C ILE A 72 -22.24 36.02 2.92
N LEU A 73 -21.81 35.41 1.82
CA LEU A 73 -20.42 35.48 1.35
C LEU A 73 -20.03 36.90 0.99
N HIS A 74 -20.92 37.66 0.34
CA HIS A 74 -20.73 39.08 0.08
C HIS A 74 -20.67 39.89 1.39
N SER A 75 -21.58 39.65 2.35
CA SER A 75 -21.58 40.33 3.67
C SER A 75 -20.29 40.11 4.47
N LEU A 76 -19.63 38.95 4.28
CA LEU A 76 -18.34 38.60 4.89
C LEU A 76 -17.13 39.28 4.23
N ILE A 77 -17.28 39.77 3.00
CA ILE A 77 -16.18 40.30 2.16
C ILE A 77 -16.30 41.81 1.95
N ASP A 78 -17.52 42.34 1.82
CA ASP A 78 -17.78 43.65 1.22
C ASP A 78 -17.83 44.81 2.22
N SER A 79 -17.43 44.58 3.49
CA SER A 79 -17.46 45.60 4.55
C SER A 79 -16.53 46.80 4.34
N ASP A 80 -15.72 46.78 3.27
CA ASP A 80 -14.86 47.89 2.86
C ASP A 80 -15.61 48.99 2.09
N ASN A 81 -16.82 48.71 1.60
CA ASN A 81 -17.65 49.67 0.86
C ASN A 81 -18.32 50.74 1.77
N ILE A 82 -17.86 50.89 3.02
CA ILE A 82 -18.23 52.00 3.93
C ILE A 82 -17.19 53.12 3.73
N PRO A 83 -17.52 54.22 3.01
CA PRO A 83 -16.53 55.23 2.68
C PRO A 83 -16.07 56.04 3.90
N ASN A 84 -14.79 56.46 3.85
CA ASN A 84 -14.16 57.47 4.72
C ASN A 84 -13.81 57.13 6.18
N VAL A 85 -13.78 55.86 6.60
CA VAL A 85 -13.07 55.48 7.84
C VAL A 85 -11.61 55.14 7.53
N LYS A 86 -10.67 56.05 7.87
CA LYS A 86 -9.23 55.77 7.86
C LYS A 86 -8.86 54.85 9.04
N LEU A 87 -9.14 53.56 8.90
CA LEU A 87 -8.80 52.52 9.87
C LEU A 87 -7.29 52.42 10.09
N GLN A 88 -6.80 53.05 11.17
CA GLN A 88 -5.51 52.67 11.74
C GLN A 88 -5.66 51.30 12.39
N VAL A 89 -4.74 50.38 12.10
CA VAL A 89 -4.87 48.94 12.43
C VAL A 89 -4.45 48.65 13.89
N SER A 90 -4.85 49.52 14.83
CA SER A 90 -4.59 49.43 16.27
C SER A 90 -5.67 48.68 17.03
N ASP A 91 -6.92 48.75 16.58
CA ASP A 91 -8.06 48.43 17.41
C ASP A 91 -8.36 46.92 17.45
N GLU A 92 -8.09 46.34 18.61
CA GLU A 92 -8.25 44.92 18.92
C GLU A 92 -9.67 44.38 18.64
N LYS A 93 -10.68 45.27 18.61
CA LYS A 93 -12.08 44.97 18.25
C LYS A 93 -12.21 44.47 16.81
N ASP A 94 -11.53 45.09 15.86
CA ASP A 94 -11.68 44.76 14.43
C ASP A 94 -11.02 43.42 14.10
N VAL A 95 -9.88 43.14 14.73
CA VAL A 95 -9.22 41.83 14.67
C VAL A 95 -10.13 40.73 15.26
N LYS A 96 -10.81 41.00 16.39
CA LYS A 96 -11.79 40.08 16.99
C LYS A 96 -13.03 39.89 16.11
N ALA A 97 -13.47 40.91 15.38
CA ALA A 97 -14.58 40.81 14.43
C ALA A 97 -14.21 39.96 13.20
N GLU A 98 -13.05 40.19 12.60
CA GLU A 98 -12.58 39.44 11.43
C GLU A 98 -12.32 37.95 11.77
N ILE A 99 -11.76 37.65 12.95
CA ILE A 99 -11.59 36.26 13.42
C ILE A 99 -12.95 35.56 13.59
N LYS A 100 -14.01 36.26 14.02
CA LYS A 100 -15.37 35.68 14.06
C LYS A 100 -15.91 35.40 12.67
N ARG A 101 -15.74 36.31 11.71
CA ARG A 101 -16.17 36.13 10.30
C ARG A 101 -15.51 34.91 9.66
N ILE A 102 -14.19 34.76 9.83
CA ILE A 102 -13.43 33.62 9.29
C ILE A 102 -13.95 32.29 9.85
N LYS A 103 -14.12 32.20 11.18
CA LYS A 103 -14.67 30.99 11.84
C LYS A 103 -16.12 30.68 11.45
N LEU A 104 -16.92 31.71 11.17
CA LEU A 104 -18.30 31.54 10.72
C LEU A 104 -18.34 30.99 9.29
N LEU A 105 -17.49 31.51 8.39
CA LEU A 105 -17.32 31.00 7.02
C LEU A 105 -16.77 29.57 7.00
N GLU A 106 -15.79 29.27 7.86
CA GLU A 106 -15.20 27.94 8.06
C GLU A 106 -16.28 26.91 8.43
N HIS A 107 -17.18 27.25 9.35
CA HIS A 107 -18.32 26.39 9.70
C HIS A 107 -19.32 26.22 8.54
N PHE A 108 -19.60 27.27 7.76
CA PHE A 108 -20.51 27.16 6.61
C PHE A 108 -19.96 26.29 5.48
N LEU A 109 -18.64 26.33 5.24
CA LEU A 109 -17.97 25.51 4.23
C LEU A 109 -17.94 24.00 4.57
N LEU A 110 -18.38 23.59 5.76
CA LEU A 110 -18.64 22.19 6.06
C LEU A 110 -19.89 21.65 5.34
N TYR A 111 -20.88 22.51 5.06
CA TYR A 111 -22.15 22.10 4.44
C TYR A 111 -22.02 21.96 2.92
N ASP A 112 -22.38 20.80 2.38
CA ASP A 112 -22.34 20.54 0.93
C ASP A 112 -23.30 21.44 0.15
N SER A 113 -24.49 21.75 0.67
CA SER A 113 -25.41 22.69 0.03
C SER A 113 -24.83 24.11 -0.10
N PHE A 114 -24.09 24.58 0.91
CA PHE A 114 -23.41 25.88 0.88
C PHE A 114 -22.27 25.91 -0.14
N LYS A 115 -21.37 24.89 -0.11
CA LYS A 115 -20.30 24.72 -1.11
C LYS A 115 -20.84 24.63 -2.52
N ILE A 116 -21.76 23.69 -2.78
CA ILE A 116 -22.35 23.45 -4.11
C ILE A 116 -23.02 24.71 -4.62
N ASN A 117 -23.78 25.46 -3.80
CA ASN A 117 -24.41 26.68 -4.29
C ASN A 117 -23.40 27.81 -4.57
N ILE A 118 -22.31 27.95 -3.81
CA ILE A 118 -21.25 28.93 -4.09
C ILE A 118 -20.43 28.54 -5.35
N GLN A 119 -20.31 27.26 -5.67
CA GLN A 119 -19.62 26.77 -6.87
C GLN A 119 -20.49 26.82 -8.13
N THR A 120 -21.73 26.31 -8.05
CA THR A 120 -22.62 26.10 -9.19
C THR A 120 -23.46 27.32 -9.53
N THR A 121 -23.77 28.18 -8.55
CA THR A 121 -24.53 29.39 -8.84
C THR A 121 -23.62 30.58 -9.08
N VAL A 122 -23.76 31.11 -10.30
CA VAL A 122 -23.20 32.37 -10.75
C VAL A 122 -24.33 33.41 -10.78
N PRO A 123 -24.75 34.00 -9.64
CA PRO A 123 -25.74 35.06 -9.63
C PRO A 123 -25.09 36.44 -9.85
N GLY A 124 -25.25 37.00 -11.05
CA GLY A 124 -25.35 38.45 -11.22
C GLY A 124 -24.09 39.24 -11.62
N ASP A 125 -22.91 38.63 -11.65
CA ASP A 125 -21.75 39.22 -12.32
C ASP A 125 -21.84 38.97 -13.84
N GLN A 126 -21.92 40.04 -14.64
CA GLN A 126 -22.07 39.95 -16.10
C GLN A 126 -20.79 39.51 -16.84
N GLU A 127 -19.65 39.42 -16.15
CA GLU A 127 -18.38 38.94 -16.69
C GLU A 127 -18.17 37.43 -16.42
N GLY A 128 -19.05 36.77 -15.66
CA GLY A 128 -18.92 35.38 -15.26
C GLY A 128 -17.92 35.12 -14.12
N ASN A 129 -17.60 36.12 -13.30
CA ASN A 129 -16.66 35.98 -12.19
C ASN A 129 -17.19 35.07 -11.06
N THR A 130 -16.45 34.00 -10.73
CA THR A 130 -16.66 33.26 -9.46
C THR A 130 -16.16 34.08 -8.26
N ILE A 131 -16.55 33.71 -7.04
CA ILE A 131 -16.14 34.46 -5.82
C ILE A 131 -14.61 34.61 -5.67
N LEU A 132 -13.84 33.63 -6.14
CA LEU A 132 -12.38 33.67 -6.10
C LEU A 132 -11.81 34.80 -6.99
N HIS A 133 -12.45 35.10 -8.12
CA HIS A 133 -12.10 36.26 -8.95
C HIS A 133 -12.42 37.56 -8.22
N LEU A 134 -13.59 37.65 -7.59
CA LEU A 134 -14.04 38.87 -6.90
C LEU A 134 -13.16 39.19 -5.68
N LEU A 135 -12.73 38.18 -4.92
CA LEU A 135 -11.69 38.33 -3.90
C LEU A 135 -10.35 38.77 -4.48
N ALA A 136 -9.95 38.21 -5.63
CA ALA A 136 -8.73 38.59 -6.33
C ALA A 136 -8.77 40.00 -6.96
N LYS A 137 -9.95 40.64 -7.07
CA LYS A 137 -10.13 42.05 -7.45
C LYS A 137 -10.00 43.04 -6.27
N LYS A 138 -10.12 42.60 -5.01
CA LYS A 138 -10.11 43.50 -3.83
C LYS A 138 -8.69 43.96 -3.48
N GLU A 139 -8.55 45.26 -3.16
CA GLU A 139 -7.28 45.84 -2.68
C GLU A 139 -6.92 45.42 -1.25
N ARG A 140 -7.92 45.16 -0.40
CA ARG A 140 -7.71 44.67 0.98
C ARG A 140 -7.28 43.20 0.95
N SER A 141 -6.29 42.87 1.78
CA SER A 141 -5.79 41.50 1.92
C SER A 141 -6.80 40.60 2.66
N HIS A 142 -7.70 39.94 1.93
CA HIS A 142 -8.58 38.89 2.44
C HIS A 142 -7.91 37.50 2.44
N SER A 143 -6.59 37.43 2.65
CA SER A 143 -5.78 36.20 2.48
C SER A 143 -6.27 35.01 3.29
N ALA A 144 -6.78 35.21 4.51
CA ALA A 144 -7.35 34.14 5.32
C ALA A 144 -8.66 33.55 4.71
N ILE A 145 -9.56 34.43 4.24
CA ILE A 145 -10.81 34.04 3.57
C ILE A 145 -10.49 33.33 2.24
N LEU A 146 -9.56 33.87 1.45
CA LEU A 146 -9.15 33.28 0.18
C LEU A 146 -8.52 31.89 0.37
N SER A 147 -7.57 31.73 1.29
CA SER A 147 -6.96 30.41 1.56
C SER A 147 -7.99 29.37 2.05
N LEU A 148 -8.95 29.80 2.88
CA LEU A 148 -10.04 28.95 3.38
C LEU A 148 -11.02 28.51 2.26
N LEU A 149 -11.33 29.40 1.31
CA LEU A 149 -12.13 29.06 0.14
C LEU A 149 -11.34 28.15 -0.83
N LEU A 150 -10.04 28.37 -0.99
CA LEU A 150 -9.17 27.57 -1.86
C LEU A 150 -8.98 26.12 -1.37
N SER A 151 -9.09 25.84 -0.07
CA SER A 151 -9.02 24.45 0.44
C SER A 151 -10.32 23.67 0.20
N HIS A 152 -11.47 24.35 0.22
CA HIS A 152 -12.81 23.76 0.12
C HIS A 152 -13.41 23.76 -1.30
N LEU A 153 -13.19 24.80 -2.11
CA LEU A 153 -13.91 25.04 -3.37
C LEU A 153 -13.06 24.72 -4.61
N ARG A 154 -12.41 23.55 -4.61
CA ARG A 154 -11.34 23.19 -5.57
C ARG A 154 -11.76 23.31 -7.04
N ASP A 155 -13.01 22.97 -7.36
CA ASP A 155 -13.51 22.92 -8.74
C ASP A 155 -13.57 24.29 -9.43
N ILE A 156 -13.74 25.37 -8.66
CA ILE A 156 -13.83 26.75 -9.20
C ILE A 156 -12.50 27.51 -9.21
N VAL A 157 -11.41 26.87 -8.78
CA VAL A 157 -10.07 27.48 -8.71
C VAL A 157 -9.51 27.79 -10.10
N ASN A 158 -9.88 26.99 -11.10
CA ASN A 158 -9.46 27.14 -12.49
C ASN A 158 -10.60 27.53 -13.45
N SER A 159 -11.83 27.76 -12.95
CA SER A 159 -12.92 28.24 -13.79
C SER A 159 -12.54 29.61 -14.36
N ALA A 160 -12.52 29.73 -15.68
CA ALA A 160 -12.33 31.00 -16.34
C ALA A 160 -13.63 31.80 -16.39
N ASN A 161 -13.54 33.12 -16.24
CA ASN A 161 -14.63 34.06 -16.54
C ASN A 161 -14.81 34.23 -18.07
N ILE A 162 -15.76 35.06 -18.51
CA ILE A 162 -16.08 35.27 -19.93
C ILE A 162 -14.88 35.85 -20.72
N GLY A 163 -13.98 36.59 -20.06
CA GLY A 163 -12.72 37.04 -20.64
C GLY A 163 -11.60 35.99 -20.69
N GLY A 164 -11.88 34.74 -20.28
CA GLY A 164 -10.90 33.67 -20.16
C GLY A 164 -9.98 33.78 -18.95
N PHE A 165 -10.10 34.83 -18.11
CA PHE A 165 -9.26 34.98 -16.92
C PHE A 165 -9.71 34.00 -15.85
N THR A 166 -8.78 33.24 -15.28
CA THR A 166 -9.02 32.47 -14.04
C THR A 166 -8.85 33.37 -12.81
N PRO A 167 -9.25 32.95 -11.59
CA PRO A 167 -9.02 33.72 -10.37
C PRO A 167 -7.54 34.10 -10.16
N TYR A 168 -6.62 33.22 -10.58
CA TYR A 168 -5.19 33.49 -10.54
C TYR A 168 -4.78 34.61 -11.50
N LEU A 169 -5.22 34.54 -12.76
CA LEU A 169 -4.93 35.59 -13.76
C LEU A 169 -5.55 36.94 -13.37
N VAL A 170 -6.72 36.95 -12.72
CA VAL A 170 -7.30 38.16 -12.11
C VAL A 170 -6.40 38.70 -11.01
N SER A 171 -5.90 37.87 -10.09
CA SER A 171 -4.99 38.33 -9.01
C SER A 171 -3.70 38.96 -9.55
N VAL A 172 -3.21 38.48 -10.68
CA VAL A 172 -2.06 39.04 -11.40
C VAL A 172 -2.40 40.37 -12.08
N TYR A 173 -3.49 40.41 -12.84
CA TYR A 173 -3.93 41.61 -13.58
C TYR A 173 -4.25 42.79 -12.63
N TYR A 174 -4.91 42.53 -11.51
CA TYR A 174 -5.16 43.53 -10.45
C TYR A 174 -3.97 43.69 -9.47
N LYS A 175 -2.82 43.07 -9.76
CA LYS A 175 -1.56 43.15 -9.00
C LYS A 175 -1.65 42.81 -7.50
N GLN A 176 -2.63 41.99 -7.12
CA GLN A 176 -2.91 41.62 -5.74
C GLN A 176 -1.91 40.57 -5.24
N LEU A 177 -0.69 41.02 -4.90
CA LEU A 177 0.43 40.18 -4.44
C LEU A 177 0.02 39.19 -3.33
N TRP A 178 -0.87 39.59 -2.41
CA TRP A 178 -1.38 38.73 -1.34
C TRP A 178 -2.21 37.55 -1.88
N ALA A 179 -3.01 37.78 -2.92
CA ALA A 179 -3.84 36.76 -3.55
C ALA A 179 -2.98 35.85 -4.43
N ILE A 180 -2.01 36.40 -5.18
CA ILE A 180 -1.01 35.62 -5.93
C ILE A 180 -0.28 34.66 -4.97
N SER A 181 0.16 35.13 -3.78
CA SER A 181 0.74 34.26 -2.76
C SER A 181 -0.23 33.17 -2.25
N CYS A 182 -1.50 33.48 -2.01
CA CYS A 182 -2.51 32.46 -1.65
C CYS A 182 -2.68 31.38 -2.74
N PHE A 183 -2.76 31.77 -4.02
CA PHE A 183 -2.82 30.84 -5.15
C PHE A 183 -1.52 30.07 -5.38
N ASN A 184 -0.36 30.60 -4.97
CA ASN A 184 0.91 29.87 -5.01
C ASN A 184 1.06 28.87 -3.86
N LEU A 185 0.45 29.14 -2.69
CA LEU A 185 0.63 28.35 -1.46
C LEU A 185 -0.53 27.37 -1.19
N THR A 186 -1.63 27.45 -1.94
CA THR A 186 -2.73 26.50 -1.82
C THR A 186 -2.36 25.10 -2.32
N THR A 187 -2.88 24.09 -1.64
CA THR A 187 -2.79 22.68 -2.05
C THR A 187 -3.61 22.38 -3.30
N SER A 188 -4.60 23.21 -3.65
CA SER A 188 -5.42 23.06 -4.86
C SER A 188 -4.60 23.16 -6.17
N GLU A 189 -5.07 22.52 -7.24
CA GLU A 189 -4.34 22.41 -8.51
C GLU A 189 -4.49 23.67 -9.38
N VAL A 190 -4.08 24.84 -8.88
CA VAL A 190 -4.06 26.11 -9.62
C VAL A 190 -3.25 25.96 -10.92
N ASN A 191 -3.92 26.14 -12.06
CA ASN A 191 -3.28 26.17 -13.37
C ASN A 191 -2.63 27.55 -13.59
N LYS A 192 -1.34 27.66 -13.25
CA LYS A 192 -0.53 28.87 -13.49
C LYS A 192 -0.23 29.12 -14.97
N GLU A 193 -0.29 28.08 -15.79
CA GLU A 193 -0.04 28.12 -17.25
C GLU A 193 -1.33 28.48 -18.04
N ALA A 194 -2.45 28.69 -17.34
CA ALA A 194 -3.68 29.18 -17.93
C ALA A 194 -3.45 30.51 -18.68
N LYS A 195 -4.17 30.66 -19.80
CA LYS A 195 -4.15 31.85 -20.64
C LYS A 195 -5.55 32.43 -20.72
N ASN A 196 -5.66 33.75 -20.78
CA ASN A 196 -6.94 34.43 -21.01
C ASN A 196 -7.42 34.24 -22.47
N ALA A 197 -8.61 34.77 -22.81
CA ALA A 197 -9.16 34.67 -24.16
C ALA A 197 -8.29 35.34 -25.25
N GLN A 198 -7.38 36.23 -24.83
CA GLN A 198 -6.39 36.91 -25.67
C GLN A 198 -5.06 36.13 -25.78
N GLY A 199 -4.94 34.95 -25.17
CA GLY A 199 -3.74 34.10 -25.20
C GLY A 199 -2.61 34.52 -24.27
N GLN A 200 -2.84 35.50 -23.40
CA GLN A 200 -1.87 36.05 -22.45
C GLN A 200 -1.78 35.17 -21.20
N SER A 201 -0.55 34.87 -20.78
CA SER A 201 -0.22 34.16 -19.54
C SER A 201 -0.14 35.11 -18.33
N ALA A 202 0.08 34.54 -17.14
CA ALA A 202 0.37 35.33 -15.94
C ALA A 202 1.59 36.27 -16.13
N GLU A 203 2.65 35.82 -16.81
CA GLU A 203 3.86 36.66 -16.99
C GLU A 203 3.60 37.83 -17.94
N ASP A 204 2.79 37.62 -18.99
CA ASP A 204 2.35 38.69 -19.91
C ASP A 204 1.51 39.74 -19.16
N LEU A 205 0.56 39.30 -18.32
CA LEU A 205 -0.32 40.17 -17.54
C LEU A 205 0.43 40.96 -16.44
N ALA A 206 1.60 40.49 -15.99
CA ALA A 206 2.47 41.24 -15.08
C ALA A 206 3.22 42.40 -15.78
N GLY A 207 3.36 42.36 -17.11
CA GLY A 207 4.01 43.39 -17.91
C GLY A 207 5.46 43.66 -17.50
N ASN A 208 5.70 44.83 -16.89
CA ASN A 208 7.02 45.23 -16.37
C ASN A 208 7.05 45.36 -14.83
N ASP A 209 6.06 44.80 -14.12
CA ASP A 209 6.03 44.86 -12.66
C ASP A 209 6.84 43.72 -12.05
N GLU A 210 8.12 44.00 -11.75
CA GLU A 210 9.05 43.02 -11.18
C GLU A 210 8.57 42.46 -9.82
N LYS A 211 7.70 43.15 -9.07
CA LYS A 211 7.11 42.58 -7.84
C LYS A 211 6.06 41.53 -8.16
N VAL A 212 5.24 41.76 -9.18
CA VAL A 212 4.22 40.81 -9.65
C VAL A 212 4.89 39.62 -10.34
N LYS A 213 5.90 39.85 -11.20
CA LYS A 213 6.71 38.76 -11.78
C LYS A 213 7.38 37.92 -10.70
N HIS A 214 8.03 38.54 -9.72
CA HIS A 214 8.63 37.81 -8.59
C HIS A 214 7.57 37.01 -7.79
N ALA A 215 6.35 37.55 -7.65
CA ALA A 215 5.25 36.83 -7.02
C ALA A 215 4.71 35.68 -7.90
N ILE A 216 4.72 35.77 -9.24
CA ILE A 216 4.36 34.64 -10.11
C ILE A 216 5.46 33.55 -10.06
N SER A 217 6.73 33.96 -10.16
CA SER A 217 7.90 33.08 -10.09
C SER A 217 8.16 32.53 -8.69
N GLN A 218 7.41 32.96 -7.66
CA GLN A 218 7.34 32.21 -6.41
C GLN A 218 6.71 30.85 -6.69
N ILE A 219 7.60 29.87 -6.81
CA ILE A 219 7.31 28.46 -7.02
C ILE A 219 6.21 28.02 -6.06
N LYS A 220 5.30 27.18 -6.56
CA LYS A 220 4.35 26.48 -5.70
C LYS A 220 5.18 25.63 -4.74
N LEU A 221 5.28 26.06 -3.49
CA LEU A 221 5.72 25.16 -2.44
C LEU A 221 4.72 24.00 -2.46
N GLU A 222 5.18 22.81 -2.78
CA GLU A 222 4.39 21.63 -2.45
C GLU A 222 4.22 21.61 -0.92
N PRO A 223 3.09 21.11 -0.39
CA PRO A 223 2.97 20.92 1.06
C PRO A 223 4.06 19.95 1.52
N ILE A 224 5.15 20.52 2.04
CA ILE A 224 6.43 19.85 2.37
C ILE A 224 6.21 18.67 3.30
N GLY A 225 5.23 18.79 4.21
CA GLY A 225 4.75 17.68 5.00
C GLY A 225 3.92 16.70 4.17
N LEU A 226 4.56 15.58 3.81
CA LEU A 226 4.00 14.21 3.79
C LEU A 226 2.85 13.86 2.82
N LEU A 227 2.00 14.81 2.41
CA LEU A 227 0.83 14.59 1.57
C LEU A 227 0.63 15.74 0.55
N PRO A 228 1.37 15.74 -0.58
CA PRO A 228 0.85 16.32 -1.82
C PRO A 228 -0.54 15.74 -2.13
N ALA A 229 -1.47 16.57 -2.59
CA ALA A 229 -2.67 16.07 -3.24
C ALA A 229 -2.26 15.21 -4.44
N ASN A 230 -2.98 14.10 -4.68
CA ASN A 230 -2.58 13.08 -5.63
C ASN A 230 -2.55 13.63 -7.08
N ARG A 231 -1.36 14.07 -7.52
CA ARG A 231 -1.08 14.52 -8.88
C ARG A 231 -1.54 13.44 -9.86
N LYS A 232 -2.57 13.74 -10.67
CA LYS A 232 -2.93 12.96 -11.85
C LYS A 232 -1.97 13.21 -13.02
N GLN A 233 -0.66 13.26 -12.75
CA GLN A 233 0.34 13.43 -13.79
C GLN A 233 0.57 12.10 -14.51
N ASN A 234 0.19 12.08 -15.79
CA ASN A 234 0.59 11.10 -16.79
C ASN A 234 0.47 9.63 -16.38
N SER A 235 -0.62 9.28 -15.66
CA SER A 235 -1.03 7.88 -15.44
C SER A 235 -1.05 7.08 -16.73
N ASP A 236 -1.45 7.73 -17.81
CA ASP A 236 -1.80 7.11 -19.08
C ASP A 236 -0.53 6.65 -19.82
N ALA A 237 0.56 7.42 -19.73
CA ALA A 237 1.88 7.03 -20.25
C ALA A 237 2.48 5.84 -19.49
N PHE A 238 2.19 5.70 -18.19
CA PHE A 238 2.56 4.50 -17.42
C PHE A 238 1.66 3.31 -17.74
N HIS A 239 0.37 3.53 -17.95
CA HIS A 239 -0.60 2.52 -18.35
C HIS A 239 -0.27 1.91 -19.72
N GLU A 240 0.14 2.71 -20.70
CA GLU A 240 0.66 2.22 -21.99
C GLU A 240 1.97 1.42 -21.85
N LYS A 241 2.81 1.78 -20.86
CA LYS A 241 4.14 1.18 -20.65
C LYS A 241 4.11 -0.12 -19.84
N TYR A 242 3.06 -0.33 -19.02
CA TYR A 242 2.86 -1.48 -18.12
C TYR A 242 1.39 -1.96 -18.03
N PRO A 243 0.73 -2.27 -19.15
CA PRO A 243 -0.70 -2.54 -19.17
C PRO A 243 -1.12 -3.72 -18.29
N THR A 244 -0.28 -4.73 -18.02
CA THR A 244 -0.68 -5.84 -17.13
C THR A 244 -0.69 -5.46 -15.66
N LEU A 245 0.24 -4.61 -15.21
CA LEU A 245 0.32 -4.13 -13.81
C LEU A 245 -0.78 -3.12 -13.45
N PHE A 246 -1.40 -2.47 -14.45
CA PHE A 246 -2.55 -1.57 -14.24
C PHE A 246 -3.91 -2.28 -14.19
N LEU A 247 -4.01 -3.56 -14.57
CA LEU A 247 -5.32 -4.23 -14.72
C LEU A 247 -5.94 -4.76 -13.42
N SER A 248 -5.22 -4.83 -12.30
CA SER A 248 -5.71 -5.53 -11.10
C SER A 248 -6.82 -4.84 -10.30
N SER A 249 -7.12 -3.54 -10.54
CA SER A 249 -8.07 -2.78 -9.70
C SER A 249 -9.34 -2.24 -10.40
N ARG A 250 -9.59 -2.52 -11.69
CA ARG A 250 -10.92 -2.26 -12.28
C ARG A 250 -11.92 -3.33 -11.80
N ARG A 251 -12.50 -3.13 -10.62
CA ARG A 251 -13.67 -3.90 -10.15
C ARG A 251 -14.78 -3.81 -11.22
N GLU A 252 -15.31 -4.95 -11.66
CA GLU A 252 -16.39 -5.02 -12.68
C GLU A 252 -17.76 -4.49 -12.18
N SER A 253 -17.79 -3.83 -11.01
CA SER A 253 -18.97 -3.32 -10.32
C SER A 253 -19.36 -1.90 -10.76
N ALA A 254 -19.55 -1.70 -12.07
CA ALA A 254 -20.14 -0.49 -12.64
C ALA A 254 -20.91 -0.83 -13.93
N VAL A 255 -22.25 -0.78 -13.88
CA VAL A 255 -23.14 -1.14 -14.98
C VAL A 255 -23.44 0.09 -15.85
N CYS A 256 -23.41 -0.10 -17.17
CA CYS A 256 -23.96 0.77 -18.22
C CYS A 256 -23.72 2.30 -18.13
N SER A 257 -22.75 2.77 -18.92
CA SER A 257 -22.88 4.04 -19.66
C SER A 257 -22.37 3.83 -21.08
N SER A 258 -23.26 3.91 -22.06
CA SER A 258 -22.94 3.69 -23.48
C SER A 258 -22.44 4.97 -24.14
N ALA A 259 -21.17 4.99 -24.54
CA ALA A 259 -20.61 6.00 -25.43
C ALA A 259 -19.82 5.29 -26.54
N SER A 260 -20.25 5.47 -27.79
CA SER A 260 -19.59 4.93 -28.99
C SER A 260 -18.37 5.78 -29.36
N TYR A 261 -17.23 5.15 -29.61
CA TYR A 261 -16.15 5.72 -30.41
C TYR A 261 -15.60 4.66 -31.36
N ASP A 262 -15.80 4.89 -32.66
CA ASP A 262 -15.35 3.99 -33.71
C ASP A 262 -13.91 4.29 -34.16
N SER A 263 -13.22 3.22 -34.54
CA SER A 263 -12.11 3.18 -35.51
C SER A 263 -11.08 4.33 -35.56
N ILE A 264 -9.87 4.05 -35.06
CA ILE A 264 -8.67 4.26 -35.90
C ILE A 264 -7.89 2.95 -35.96
N SER A 265 -7.80 2.37 -37.15
CA SER A 265 -6.90 1.26 -37.46
C SER A 265 -5.57 1.80 -37.98
N ASN A 266 -4.45 1.32 -37.46
CA ASN A 266 -3.17 1.44 -38.17
C ASN A 266 -2.29 0.21 -37.90
N SER A 267 -1.99 -0.52 -38.97
CA SER A 267 -1.21 -1.75 -38.95
C SER A 267 0.21 -1.49 -39.48
N LEU A 268 1.23 -1.65 -38.62
CA LEU A 268 2.63 -1.72 -39.06
C LEU A 268 3.30 -2.96 -38.47
N SER A 269 3.44 -3.98 -39.30
CA SER A 269 4.22 -5.18 -39.00
C SER A 269 5.71 -4.89 -39.16
N VAL A 270 6.41 -4.59 -38.06
CA VAL A 270 7.87 -4.40 -38.05
C VAL A 270 8.54 -5.66 -37.50
N SER A 271 8.96 -6.54 -38.40
CA SER A 271 9.74 -7.74 -38.08
C SER A 271 11.22 -7.39 -37.88
N LEU A 272 11.65 -7.27 -36.63
CA LEU A 272 13.07 -7.06 -36.28
C LEU A 272 13.67 -8.32 -35.66
N SER A 273 14.39 -9.08 -36.49
CA SER A 273 15.29 -10.15 -36.05
C SER A 273 16.59 -9.54 -35.54
N PHE A 274 16.80 -9.55 -34.21
CA PHE A 274 18.08 -9.19 -33.62
C PHE A 274 18.85 -10.42 -33.15
N SER A 275 20.06 -10.60 -33.68
CA SER A 275 21.00 -11.62 -33.23
C SER A 275 21.59 -11.25 -31.87
N SER A 276 21.58 -12.19 -30.94
CA SER A 276 22.14 -12.02 -29.60
C SER A 276 23.67 -12.00 -29.62
N SER A 277 24.27 -10.81 -29.47
CA SER A 277 25.70 -10.64 -29.17
C SER A 277 25.93 -10.71 -27.67
N SER A 278 26.71 -11.68 -27.20
CA SER A 278 26.98 -11.91 -25.78
C SER A 278 27.76 -10.76 -25.14
N PHE A 279 27.20 -10.15 -24.08
CA PHE A 279 27.96 -9.37 -23.11
C PHE A 279 27.72 -9.90 -21.71
N SER A 280 28.81 -10.21 -21.01
CA SER A 280 28.78 -10.62 -19.61
C SER A 280 28.82 -9.38 -18.72
N SER A 281 27.79 -9.16 -17.91
CA SER A 281 27.77 -8.15 -16.85
C SER A 281 28.00 -8.85 -15.51
N SER A 282 29.25 -8.83 -15.03
CA SER A 282 29.68 -9.51 -13.81
C SER A 282 29.19 -8.81 -12.54
N PHE A 283 28.19 -9.41 -11.87
CA PHE A 283 27.83 -9.12 -10.47
C PHE A 283 27.65 -10.41 -9.64
N THR A 284 28.29 -11.51 -10.06
CA THR A 284 28.25 -12.83 -9.41
C THR A 284 29.63 -13.47 -9.39
N SER A 285 30.43 -13.21 -8.35
CA SER A 285 31.72 -13.91 -8.14
C SER A 285 32.27 -13.80 -6.71
N SER A 286 31.86 -14.74 -5.85
CA SER A 286 32.76 -15.35 -4.85
C SER A 286 32.75 -16.87 -5.13
N PRO A 287 33.90 -17.54 -5.29
CA PRO A 287 33.96 -18.93 -5.77
C PRO A 287 33.86 -20.00 -4.66
N LEU A 288 33.72 -21.26 -5.08
CA LEU A 288 33.39 -22.42 -4.23
C LEU A 288 34.58 -22.97 -3.40
N CYS A 289 34.23 -23.42 -2.19
CA CYS A 289 34.68 -24.61 -1.46
C CYS A 289 36.14 -25.15 -1.63
N SER A 290 36.91 -25.17 -0.53
CA SER A 290 37.06 -26.38 0.34
C SER A 290 38.38 -26.46 1.15
N ASN A 291 38.31 -26.59 2.48
CA ASN A 291 38.83 -27.74 3.27
C ASN A 291 38.91 -27.52 4.80
N ARG A 292 38.35 -28.49 5.54
CA ARG A 292 38.74 -29.06 6.84
C ARG A 292 39.13 -28.20 8.09
N SER A 293 38.37 -28.50 9.15
CA SER A 293 38.76 -29.11 10.45
C SER A 293 38.95 -28.30 11.75
N SER A 294 38.29 -28.87 12.78
CA SER A 294 38.65 -29.01 14.21
C SER A 294 38.46 -27.86 15.22
N GLU A 295 37.94 -28.30 16.38
CA GLU A 295 37.87 -27.67 17.72
C GLU A 295 37.06 -26.35 17.85
N LEU A 296 36.00 -26.25 18.67
CA LEU A 296 35.70 -26.68 20.07
C LEU A 296 36.31 -25.74 21.11
N GLU A 297 35.46 -24.94 21.76
CA GLU A 297 35.52 -24.49 23.17
C GLU A 297 34.19 -23.77 23.53
N ASP A 298 33.58 -24.13 24.66
CA ASP A 298 32.52 -23.35 25.32
C ASP A 298 33.17 -22.18 26.09
N PRO A 299 32.43 -21.08 26.33
CA PRO A 299 32.48 -20.49 27.66
C PRO A 299 31.10 -20.15 28.24
N LEU A 300 30.83 -20.73 29.41
CA LEU A 300 29.74 -20.36 30.31
C LEU A 300 29.78 -18.86 30.67
N SER A 301 28.61 -18.26 30.89
CA SER A 301 28.49 -16.92 31.50
C SER A 301 27.55 -16.92 32.71
N PRO A 302 27.83 -16.14 33.78
CA PRO A 302 27.24 -16.36 35.10
C PRO A 302 25.94 -15.58 35.38
N ARG A 303 25.19 -16.04 36.40
CA ARG A 303 24.10 -15.29 37.04
C ARG A 303 24.61 -13.98 37.68
N GLY A 304 23.88 -12.89 37.45
CA GLY A 304 23.94 -11.65 38.24
C GLY A 304 22.59 -11.34 38.88
N SER A 305 22.58 -10.82 40.11
CA SER A 305 21.38 -10.66 40.94
C SER A 305 20.87 -9.22 41.05
N THR A 306 19.55 -9.05 41.10
CA THR A 306 18.87 -7.77 41.35
C THR A 306 18.56 -7.57 42.83
N PRO A 307 18.99 -6.47 43.47
CA PRO A 307 18.55 -6.11 44.82
C PRO A 307 17.22 -5.35 44.77
N SER A 308 16.21 -5.84 45.52
CA SER A 308 14.96 -5.10 45.75
C SER A 308 15.06 -4.23 47.00
N GLN A 309 14.64 -2.97 46.90
CA GLN A 309 14.36 -2.13 48.07
C GLN A 309 12.88 -1.76 48.10
N SER A 310 12.26 -1.96 49.26
CA SER A 310 10.89 -1.54 49.55
C SER A 310 10.91 -0.29 50.44
N PHE A 311 9.98 0.63 50.20
CA PHE A 311 9.64 1.70 51.13
C PHE A 311 8.14 1.68 51.39
N SER A 312 7.75 1.97 52.63
CA SER A 312 6.38 1.89 53.11
C SER A 312 5.99 3.14 53.91
N GLY A 313 4.74 3.56 53.75
CA GLY A 313 4.17 4.76 54.36
C GLY A 313 3.22 5.46 53.39
N GLY A 314 2.09 6.02 53.80
CA GLY A 314 1.43 5.98 55.11
C GLY A 314 -0.07 6.29 54.95
N LYS A 315 -0.91 5.82 55.86
CA LYS A 315 -2.37 6.05 55.77
C LYS A 315 -2.78 7.46 56.20
N ALA A 316 -3.78 8.00 55.50
CA ALA A 316 -4.73 8.98 56.04
C ALA A 316 -6.12 8.71 55.41
N GLU A 317 -7.18 8.78 56.20
CA GLU A 317 -8.57 8.47 55.77
C GLU A 317 -9.49 9.64 56.14
N SER A 318 -10.27 10.15 55.17
CA SER A 318 -11.42 11.05 55.37
C SER A 318 -12.32 11.03 54.09
N PRO A 319 -13.55 11.59 54.08
CA PRO A 319 -14.73 10.73 53.99
C PRO A 319 -15.38 10.65 52.61
N ALA A 320 -16.33 9.72 52.46
CA ALA A 320 -16.93 9.36 51.19
C ALA A 320 -17.82 10.45 50.56
N GLN A 321 -17.68 10.61 49.24
CA GLN A 321 -18.78 11.02 48.36
C GLN A 321 -19.16 9.83 47.47
N ILE A 322 -20.47 9.55 47.35
CA ILE A 322 -20.97 8.50 46.48
C ILE A 322 -21.08 9.04 45.06
N GLN A 323 -20.09 8.73 44.23
CA GLN A 323 -20.22 8.78 42.77
C GLN A 323 -20.28 7.35 42.22
N LEU A 324 -21.13 7.13 41.21
CA LEU A 324 -21.24 5.86 40.50
C LEU A 324 -20.12 5.72 39.45
N THR A 325 -18.88 5.64 39.90
CA THR A 325 -17.78 5.12 39.07
C THR A 325 -17.88 3.60 38.98
N PRO A 326 -17.71 2.99 37.79
CA PRO A 326 -17.71 1.53 37.68
C PRO A 326 -16.47 0.98 38.39
N ARG A 327 -16.69 0.03 39.29
CA ARG A 327 -15.72 -0.32 40.34
C ARG A 327 -14.65 -1.31 39.86
N TRP A 328 -13.79 -0.90 38.94
CA TRP A 328 -12.70 -1.69 38.34
C TRP A 328 -11.55 -2.09 39.30
N GLN A 329 -11.79 -2.13 40.61
CA GLN A 329 -10.90 -2.75 41.61
C GLN A 329 -11.20 -4.26 41.72
N MET A 330 -11.14 -4.99 40.61
CA MET A 330 -11.46 -6.41 40.54
C MET A 330 -10.24 -7.26 40.16
N SER A 331 -10.25 -8.53 40.55
CA SER A 331 -9.20 -9.48 40.15
C SER A 331 -9.24 -9.73 38.64
N LYS A 332 -8.08 -10.02 38.04
CA LYS A 332 -7.94 -10.37 36.60
C LYS A 332 -9.04 -11.33 36.11
N SER A 333 -9.32 -12.38 36.90
CA SER A 333 -10.34 -13.39 36.64
C SER A 333 -11.78 -12.87 36.48
N ILE A 334 -12.14 -11.77 37.14
CA ILE A 334 -13.48 -11.16 37.00
C ILE A 334 -13.48 -10.20 35.81
N VAL A 335 -12.36 -9.49 35.56
CA VAL A 335 -12.19 -8.67 34.35
C VAL A 335 -12.30 -9.53 33.10
N TYR A 336 -11.64 -10.70 33.05
CA TYR A 336 -11.76 -11.64 31.94
C TYR A 336 -13.20 -12.15 31.77
N ARG A 337 -13.86 -12.59 32.86
CA ARG A 337 -15.23 -13.12 32.76
C ARG A 337 -16.26 -12.09 32.28
N GLU A 338 -16.17 -10.85 32.76
CA GLU A 338 -17.05 -9.79 32.25
C GLU A 338 -16.67 -9.41 30.81
N PHE A 339 -15.38 -9.52 30.43
CA PHE A 339 -14.95 -9.28 29.05
C PHE A 339 -15.41 -10.36 28.06
N GLU A 340 -15.35 -11.64 28.45
CA GLU A 340 -15.98 -12.77 27.73
C GLU A 340 -17.48 -12.50 27.56
N ARG A 341 -18.18 -12.16 28.65
CA ARG A 341 -19.61 -11.82 28.63
C ARG A 341 -19.91 -10.63 27.71
N MET A 342 -19.02 -9.65 27.61
CA MET A 342 -19.16 -8.53 26.68
C MET A 342 -18.89 -8.90 25.22
N LEU A 343 -17.89 -9.74 24.95
CA LEU A 343 -17.58 -10.30 23.62
C LEU A 343 -18.77 -11.08 23.04
N GLU A 344 -19.49 -11.81 23.89
CA GLU A 344 -20.68 -12.58 23.51
C GLU A 344 -21.93 -11.72 23.25
N ASN A 345 -22.13 -10.62 24.00
CA ASN A 345 -23.45 -9.98 24.11
C ASN A 345 -23.59 -8.58 23.46
N ASP A 346 -22.55 -7.73 23.40
CA ASP A 346 -22.69 -6.38 22.82
C ASP A 346 -21.39 -5.77 22.29
N LYS A 347 -21.20 -5.83 20.96
CA LYS A 347 -20.05 -5.23 20.27
C LYS A 347 -19.93 -3.71 20.43
N GLN A 348 -21.03 -2.96 20.55
CA GLN A 348 -20.94 -1.50 20.73
C GLN A 348 -20.51 -1.11 22.15
N SER A 349 -20.83 -1.93 23.14
CA SER A 349 -20.34 -1.70 24.51
C SER A 349 -18.87 -2.09 24.68
N ILE A 350 -18.32 -3.06 23.92
CA ILE A 350 -16.89 -3.45 24.00
C ILE A 350 -15.96 -2.23 23.86
N SER A 351 -16.15 -1.40 22.83
CA SER A 351 -15.32 -0.21 22.62
C SER A 351 -15.40 0.78 23.80
N LYS A 352 -16.58 0.99 24.37
CA LYS A 352 -16.80 1.91 25.50
C LYS A 352 -16.20 1.36 26.80
N SER A 353 -16.43 0.08 27.10
CA SER A 353 -15.89 -0.56 28.30
C SER A 353 -14.38 -0.74 28.24
N LEU A 354 -13.79 -1.00 27.06
CA LEU A 354 -12.33 -0.98 26.90
C LEU A 354 -11.77 0.42 27.13
N GLN A 355 -12.39 1.45 26.54
CA GLN A 355 -11.97 2.83 26.76
C GLN A 355 -12.02 3.19 28.25
N ALA A 356 -13.12 2.88 28.95
CA ALA A 356 -13.27 3.07 30.39
C ALA A 356 -12.25 2.27 31.20
N LEU A 357 -12.07 0.98 30.91
CA LEU A 357 -11.08 0.10 31.53
C LEU A 357 -9.66 0.69 31.39
N PHE A 358 -9.28 1.19 30.22
CA PHE A 358 -7.95 1.75 30.00
C PHE A 358 -7.74 3.12 30.67
N THR A 359 -8.78 3.96 30.76
CA THR A 359 -8.71 5.27 31.44
C THR A 359 -8.77 5.16 32.97
N GLU A 360 -9.56 4.23 33.52
CA GLU A 360 -9.86 4.15 34.96
C GLU A 360 -9.02 3.11 35.70
N SER A 361 -8.55 2.05 35.04
CA SER A 361 -7.71 1.06 35.71
C SER A 361 -6.31 1.61 36.02
N ASN A 362 -5.95 1.66 37.29
CA ASN A 362 -4.59 1.97 37.77
C ASN A 362 -3.80 0.69 38.05
N LEU A 363 -3.88 -0.27 37.11
CA LEU A 363 -3.20 -1.56 37.18
C LEU A 363 -1.71 -1.38 36.90
N LYS A 364 -0.85 -2.00 37.72
CA LYS A 364 0.61 -1.99 37.50
C LYS A 364 0.98 -2.77 36.23
N ASP A 365 0.29 -3.87 35.95
CA ASP A 365 0.60 -4.80 34.85
C ASP A 365 -0.40 -4.66 33.69
N LYS A 366 -0.57 -3.44 33.16
CA LYS A 366 -1.42 -3.21 31.97
C LYS A 366 -0.98 -4.05 30.77
N GLY A 367 0.32 -4.25 30.56
CA GLY A 367 0.86 -5.06 29.46
C GLY A 367 0.50 -6.55 29.57
N GLU A 368 0.44 -7.10 30.78
CA GLU A 368 0.08 -8.50 31.01
C GLU A 368 -1.43 -8.71 30.83
N LEU A 369 -2.26 -7.83 31.40
CA LEU A 369 -3.71 -7.83 31.16
C LEU A 369 -4.03 -7.68 29.66
N LEU A 370 -3.32 -6.81 28.95
CA LEU A 370 -3.45 -6.66 27.50
C LEU A 370 -3.11 -7.96 26.75
N GLY A 371 -2.02 -8.64 27.11
CA GLY A 371 -1.65 -9.93 26.50
C GLY A 371 -2.71 -11.01 26.69
N ASP A 372 -3.26 -11.14 27.90
CA ASP A 372 -4.34 -12.09 28.21
C ASP A 372 -5.64 -11.72 27.47
N LEU A 373 -6.03 -10.43 27.48
CA LEU A 373 -7.19 -9.93 26.74
C LEU A 373 -7.06 -10.13 25.23
N PHE A 374 -5.88 -9.89 24.64
CA PHE A 374 -5.63 -10.14 23.22
C PHE A 374 -5.70 -11.63 22.87
N THR A 375 -5.31 -12.51 23.80
CA THR A 375 -5.45 -13.97 23.64
C THR A 375 -6.93 -14.39 23.64
N LEU A 376 -7.76 -13.85 24.55
CA LEU A 376 -9.22 -14.05 24.55
C LEU A 376 -9.86 -13.49 23.26
N PHE A 377 -9.51 -12.26 22.90
CA PHE A 377 -9.97 -11.61 21.67
C PHE A 377 -9.73 -12.46 20.41
N ASP A 378 -8.63 -13.22 20.34
CA ASP A 378 -8.29 -14.04 19.18
C ASP A 378 -9.14 -15.31 19.09
N ALA A 379 -9.43 -15.95 20.23
CA ALA A 379 -10.31 -17.11 20.33
C ALA A 379 -11.73 -16.81 19.80
N HIS A 380 -12.19 -15.55 19.89
CA HIS A 380 -13.48 -15.09 19.37
C HIS A 380 -13.41 -14.38 18.01
N HIS A 381 -12.25 -14.34 17.35
CA HIS A 381 -11.96 -13.55 16.13
C HIS A 381 -12.20 -12.02 16.24
N CYS A 382 -12.63 -11.52 17.39
CA CYS A 382 -12.86 -10.10 17.64
C CYS A 382 -11.55 -9.27 17.69
N ALA A 383 -10.38 -9.91 17.91
CA ALA A 383 -9.06 -9.26 17.87
C ALA A 383 -8.85 -8.43 16.60
N VAL A 384 -9.14 -9.05 15.45
CA VAL A 384 -8.88 -8.47 14.12
C VAL A 384 -9.83 -7.29 13.88
N GLN A 385 -11.12 -7.46 14.16
CA GLN A 385 -12.11 -6.39 13.98
C GLN A 385 -11.85 -5.20 14.90
N TYR A 386 -11.55 -5.45 16.18
CA TYR A 386 -11.20 -4.38 17.12
C TYR A 386 -9.91 -3.66 16.69
N PHE A 387 -8.88 -4.39 16.26
CA PHE A 387 -7.65 -3.76 15.78
C PHE A 387 -7.85 -3.01 14.46
N GLU A 388 -8.69 -3.47 13.54
CA GLU A 388 -9.08 -2.74 12.33
C GLU A 388 -9.80 -1.42 12.69
N GLU A 389 -10.72 -1.44 13.66
CA GLU A 389 -11.39 -0.24 14.18
C GLU A 389 -10.39 0.74 14.84
N LEU A 390 -9.49 0.24 15.68
CA LEU A 390 -8.41 1.06 16.25
C LEU A 390 -7.49 1.59 15.16
N ASN A 391 -7.07 0.79 14.18
CA ASN A 391 -6.19 1.24 13.10
C ASN A 391 -6.85 2.35 12.27
N GLN A 392 -8.14 2.22 11.94
CA GLN A 392 -8.90 3.25 11.24
C GLN A 392 -9.00 4.54 12.06
N TYR A 393 -9.25 4.44 13.38
CA TYR A 393 -9.28 5.61 14.26
C TYR A 393 -7.90 6.25 14.43
N ALA A 394 -6.83 5.47 14.55
CA ALA A 394 -5.45 5.94 14.63
C ALA A 394 -5.01 6.64 13.34
N GLN A 395 -5.25 6.01 12.19
CA GLN A 395 -4.97 6.57 10.87
C GLN A 395 -5.74 7.89 10.69
N LYS A 396 -7.04 7.94 11.01
CA LYS A 396 -7.82 9.18 10.95
C LYS A 396 -7.26 10.27 11.87
N LYS A 397 -6.92 9.94 13.12
CA LYS A 397 -6.33 10.90 14.07
C LYS A 397 -4.95 11.37 13.60
N TYR A 398 -4.20 10.52 12.92
CA TYR A 398 -2.94 10.88 12.30
C TYR A 398 -3.13 11.75 11.05
N GLU A 399 -4.14 11.50 10.21
CA GLU A 399 -4.50 12.37 9.08
C GLU A 399 -4.97 13.76 9.53
N GLU A 400 -5.75 13.84 10.62
CA GLU A 400 -6.08 15.10 11.30
C GLU A 400 -4.80 15.82 11.78
N LEU A 401 -3.86 15.10 12.42
CA LEU A 401 -2.56 15.65 12.85
C LEU A 401 -1.70 16.11 11.67
N LEU A 402 -1.60 15.32 10.60
CA LEU A 402 -0.86 15.64 9.38
C LEU A 402 -1.43 16.89 8.71
N THR A 403 -2.74 17.05 8.68
CA THR A 403 -3.40 18.26 8.16
C THR A 403 -2.97 19.49 8.96
N VAL A 404 -3.05 19.44 10.30
CA VAL A 404 -2.60 20.54 11.17
C VAL A 404 -1.09 20.81 11.03
N ASN A 405 -0.27 19.77 10.96
CA ASN A 405 1.18 19.88 10.75
C ASN A 405 1.50 20.52 9.38
N ASN A 406 0.72 20.24 8.34
CA ASN A 406 0.87 20.80 7.00
C ASN A 406 0.42 22.27 6.93
N ASP A 407 -0.64 22.63 7.63
CA ASP A 407 -1.08 24.03 7.77
C ASP A 407 -0.06 24.86 8.55
N LEU A 408 0.50 24.30 9.64
CA LEU A 408 1.58 24.94 10.41
C LEU A 408 2.87 25.04 9.57
N THR A 409 3.19 24.04 8.74
CA THR A 409 4.29 24.10 7.76
C THR A 409 4.08 25.25 6.78
N SER A 410 2.90 25.33 6.18
CA SER A 410 2.56 26.34 5.18
C SER A 410 2.59 27.76 5.77
N GLN A 411 2.11 27.92 7.01
CA GLN A 411 2.22 29.19 7.75
C GLN A 411 3.67 29.57 8.07
N LEU A 412 4.51 28.60 8.49
CA LEU A 412 5.93 28.84 8.77
C LEU A 412 6.68 29.25 7.50
N MET A 413 6.48 28.52 6.40
CA MET A 413 7.07 28.83 5.10
C MET A 413 6.60 30.18 4.54
N TYR A 414 5.33 30.57 4.77
CA TYR A 414 4.87 31.92 4.46
C TYR A 414 5.57 33.00 5.31
N GLN A 415 5.90 32.74 6.58
CA GLN A 415 6.72 33.66 7.40
C GLN A 415 8.18 33.74 6.95
N LEU A 416 8.73 32.68 6.35
CA LEU A 416 10.08 32.65 5.78
C LEU A 416 10.17 33.41 4.45
N ILE A 417 9.22 33.18 3.54
CA ILE A 417 9.25 33.76 2.18
C ILE A 417 8.75 35.21 2.15
N THR A 418 7.90 35.64 3.09
CA THR A 418 7.44 37.04 3.14
C THR A 418 8.60 37.95 3.55
N PRO A 419 9.10 38.85 2.67
CA PRO A 419 10.17 39.76 3.04
C PRO A 419 9.68 40.71 4.15
N PRO A 420 10.49 40.98 5.20
CA PRO A 420 10.08 41.82 6.31
C PRO A 420 9.81 43.24 5.83
N LYS A 421 8.52 43.65 5.84
CA LYS A 421 8.06 44.95 5.34
C LYS A 421 8.70 46.18 6.03
N ALA A 422 9.38 45.99 7.16
CA ALA A 422 10.04 47.05 7.93
C ALA A 422 11.22 47.72 7.19
N ASP A 423 11.96 46.98 6.36
CA ASP A 423 13.16 47.49 5.67
C ASP A 423 12.84 48.46 4.51
N ALA A 424 11.56 48.80 4.31
CA ALA A 424 11.11 49.90 3.46
C ALA A 424 11.72 51.26 3.89
N ALA A 425 11.96 51.46 5.18
CA ALA A 425 12.66 52.65 5.69
C ALA A 425 14.15 52.65 5.28
N ILE A 426 14.80 51.48 5.32
CA ILE A 426 16.21 51.31 4.98
C ILE A 426 16.43 51.40 3.47
N THR A 427 15.45 51.01 2.63
CA THR A 427 15.56 51.13 1.17
C THR A 427 15.51 52.56 0.64
N ASN A 428 15.13 53.54 1.46
CA ASN A 428 15.26 54.97 1.13
C ASN A 428 16.66 55.52 1.42
N LEU A 429 17.51 54.82 2.18
CA LEU A 429 18.94 55.11 2.21
C LEU A 429 19.56 54.63 0.89
N LYS A 430 20.12 55.56 0.11
CA LYS A 430 20.92 55.27 -1.10
C LYS A 430 22.26 54.61 -0.72
N ILE A 431 22.19 53.38 -0.22
CA ILE A 431 23.36 52.51 -0.10
C ILE A 431 23.80 52.17 -1.52
N ASP A 432 24.98 52.67 -1.89
CA ASP A 432 25.57 52.51 -3.22
C ASP A 432 25.93 51.04 -3.48
N ARG A 433 24.95 50.29 -4.01
CA ARG A 433 25.07 48.86 -4.31
C ARG A 433 26.19 48.54 -5.30
N THR A 434 26.73 49.51 -6.03
CA THR A 434 27.88 49.30 -6.94
C THR A 434 29.20 49.07 -6.19
N LYS A 435 29.29 49.51 -4.92
CA LYS A 435 30.49 49.34 -4.08
C LYS A 435 30.44 48.12 -3.16
N ILE A 436 29.27 47.51 -2.97
CA ILE A 436 29.17 46.21 -2.31
C ILE A 436 29.54 45.16 -3.36
N LYS A 437 30.85 44.87 -3.46
CA LYS A 437 31.32 43.69 -4.22
C LYS A 437 30.56 42.46 -3.73
N THR A 438 30.22 41.57 -4.67
CA THR A 438 29.54 40.30 -4.39
C THR A 438 30.40 39.28 -3.62
N ASP A 439 31.60 39.68 -3.19
CA ASP A 439 32.56 38.92 -2.39
C ASP A 439 32.14 38.79 -0.91
N HIS A 440 30.87 38.44 -0.70
CA HIS A 440 30.40 37.81 0.54
C HIS A 440 30.08 36.33 0.26
N PRO A 441 31.09 35.48 0.01
CA PRO A 441 30.91 34.06 0.24
C PRO A 441 30.55 33.83 1.71
N ALA A 442 29.90 32.70 2.01
CA ALA A 442 29.75 32.26 3.38
C ALA A 442 31.16 32.16 3.99
N ARG A 443 31.47 33.00 4.98
CA ARG A 443 32.80 33.04 5.58
C ARG A 443 33.02 31.75 6.38
N GLU A 444 33.76 30.82 5.79
CA GLU A 444 34.39 29.70 6.48
C GLU A 444 35.03 30.19 7.78
N LEU A 445 35.00 29.37 8.85
CA LEU A 445 35.66 29.76 10.09
C LEU A 445 37.16 29.80 9.84
N SER A 446 37.74 31.00 9.86
CA SER A 446 39.16 31.18 9.61
C SER A 446 39.98 30.25 10.52
N PRO A 447 41.13 29.70 10.07
CA PRO A 447 41.86 28.70 10.86
C PRO A 447 42.19 29.16 12.29
N ALA A 448 42.36 30.47 12.51
CA ALA A 448 42.50 31.07 13.83
C ALA A 448 41.21 31.03 14.67
N ALA A 449 40.04 31.28 14.08
CA ALA A 449 38.74 31.15 14.75
C ALA A 449 38.44 29.68 15.11
N SER A 450 38.68 28.75 14.19
CA SER A 450 38.53 27.31 14.45
C SER A 450 39.49 26.81 15.53
N GLY A 451 40.75 27.29 15.51
CA GLY A 451 41.72 27.04 16.58
C GLY A 451 41.29 27.60 17.95
N LEU A 452 40.71 28.81 17.99
CA LEU A 452 40.14 29.40 19.22
C LEU A 452 38.92 28.63 19.73
N ILE A 453 38.03 28.18 18.84
CA ILE A 453 36.87 27.34 19.20
C ILE A 453 37.34 25.99 19.76
N ARG A 454 38.28 25.30 19.09
CA ARG A 454 38.87 24.04 19.57
C ARG A 454 39.53 24.23 20.96
N LYS A 455 40.31 25.30 21.14
CA LYS A 455 40.97 25.65 22.42
C LYS A 455 40.02 26.10 23.54
N LYS A 456 38.80 26.56 23.21
CA LYS A 456 37.76 26.83 24.21
C LYS A 456 37.00 25.56 24.57
N LEU A 457 36.54 24.79 23.59
CA LEU A 457 35.85 23.52 23.82
C LEU A 457 36.72 22.53 24.61
N SER A 458 38.04 22.49 24.36
CA SER A 458 38.99 21.69 25.14
C SER A 458 39.30 22.22 26.56
N LYS A 459 38.69 23.33 26.97
CA LYS A 459 38.76 23.88 28.34
C LYS A 459 37.42 23.78 29.06
N ASP A 460 36.32 24.01 28.34
CA ASP A 460 34.97 23.83 28.86
C ASP A 460 34.68 22.32 29.13
N ALA A 461 35.34 21.43 28.38
CA ALA A 461 35.35 19.99 28.60
C ALA A 461 36.26 19.59 29.78
N ASN A 462 35.78 19.80 31.01
CA ASN A 462 36.40 19.26 32.23
C ASN A 462 36.40 17.71 32.29
N ASN A 463 35.60 17.06 31.44
CA ASN A 463 35.63 15.61 31.20
C ASN A 463 36.36 15.34 29.87
N ALA A 464 37.09 14.23 29.81
CA ALA A 464 37.98 13.88 28.69
C ALA A 464 37.24 13.46 27.41
N LEU A 465 36.65 14.44 26.69
CA LEU A 465 36.24 14.25 25.30
C LEU A 465 37.46 13.89 24.44
N THR A 466 37.34 12.84 23.64
CA THR A 466 38.38 12.48 22.67
C THR A 466 38.51 13.56 21.60
N ALA A 467 39.69 13.67 20.98
CA ALA A 467 39.91 14.59 19.86
C ALA A 467 38.91 14.37 18.70
N LYS A 468 38.45 13.12 18.52
CA LYS A 468 37.43 12.73 17.54
C LYS A 468 36.05 13.32 17.85
N GLU A 469 35.62 13.32 19.11
CA GLU A 469 34.34 13.92 19.53
C GLU A 469 34.40 15.45 19.48
N LEU A 470 35.53 16.03 19.89
CA LEU A 470 35.80 17.46 19.81
C LEU A 470 35.71 17.98 18.36
N ASP A 471 36.33 17.29 17.41
CA ASP A 471 36.26 17.64 15.99
C ASP A 471 34.89 17.33 15.39
N SER A 472 34.24 16.22 15.79
CA SER A 472 32.86 15.91 15.38
C SER A 472 31.89 17.04 15.75
N LYS A 473 31.98 17.57 16.98
CA LYS A 473 31.19 18.71 17.45
C LYS A 473 31.57 20.02 16.75
N LEU A 474 32.85 20.23 16.44
CA LEU A 474 33.30 21.42 15.70
C LEU A 474 32.76 21.43 14.26
N HIS A 475 32.80 20.29 13.55
CA HIS A 475 32.22 20.16 12.22
C HIS A 475 30.69 20.31 12.23
N LEU A 476 29.97 19.75 13.22
CA LEU A 476 28.52 19.98 13.39
C LEU A 476 28.21 21.47 13.56
N ARG A 477 29.00 22.16 14.39
CA ARG A 477 28.85 23.60 14.68
C ARG A 477 29.09 24.45 13.44
N GLU A 478 30.10 24.14 12.63
CA GLU A 478 30.36 24.82 11.37
C GLU A 478 29.27 24.54 10.33
N ALA A 479 28.88 23.27 10.15
CA ALA A 479 27.82 22.87 9.25
C ALA A 479 26.48 23.55 9.60
N LEU A 480 26.07 23.58 10.87
CA LEU A 480 24.84 24.27 11.29
C LEU A 480 24.92 25.79 11.09
N PHE A 481 26.09 26.41 11.29
CA PHE A 481 26.27 27.84 11.05
C PHE A 481 26.20 28.22 9.56
N ILE A 482 26.84 27.42 8.70
CA ILE A 482 26.75 27.58 7.23
C ILE A 482 25.31 27.33 6.78
N LEU A 483 24.65 26.28 7.27
CA LEU A 483 23.29 25.90 6.88
C LEU A 483 22.26 26.99 7.22
N THR A 484 22.33 27.60 8.40
CA THR A 484 21.44 28.73 8.74
C THR A 484 21.77 30.02 7.98
N SER A 485 23.00 30.16 7.45
CA SER A 485 23.38 31.34 6.64
C SER A 485 22.97 31.28 5.16
N LYS A 486 22.72 30.08 4.58
CA LYS A 486 22.46 29.92 3.14
C LYS A 486 21.24 30.75 2.67
N GLY A 487 20.16 30.75 3.46
CA GLY A 487 18.82 31.30 3.17
C GLY A 487 18.70 32.83 3.06
N HIS A 488 19.64 33.45 2.34
CA HIS A 488 19.72 34.90 2.13
C HIS A 488 19.69 35.27 0.63
N LEU A 489 19.99 34.34 -0.29
CA LEU A 489 20.35 34.70 -1.67
C LEU A 489 19.63 33.94 -2.80
N SER A 490 18.92 32.83 -2.55
CA SER A 490 18.25 32.12 -3.66
C SER A 490 17.03 32.88 -4.20
N LYS A 491 16.93 32.95 -5.54
CA LYS A 491 15.67 33.30 -6.23
C LYS A 491 14.68 32.11 -6.25
N ASN A 492 15.17 30.90 -5.99
CA ASN A 492 14.40 29.66 -5.98
C ASN A 492 14.41 29.09 -4.55
N TRP A 493 13.44 29.51 -3.74
CA TRP A 493 13.29 29.07 -2.35
C TRP A 493 12.94 27.58 -2.21
N GLN A 494 12.32 26.95 -3.22
CA GLN A 494 11.99 25.52 -3.17
C GLN A 494 13.27 24.67 -3.26
N VAL A 495 14.12 24.90 -4.26
CA VAL A 495 15.38 24.14 -4.43
C VAL A 495 16.36 24.39 -3.27
N GLU A 496 16.40 25.62 -2.74
CA GLU A 496 17.15 25.91 -1.52
C GLU A 496 16.57 25.18 -0.31
N PHE A 497 15.24 25.17 -0.14
CA PHE A 497 14.59 24.45 0.94
C PHE A 497 14.81 22.92 0.85
N ASP A 498 14.69 22.31 -0.33
CA ASP A 498 14.93 20.88 -0.53
C ASP A 498 16.39 20.51 -0.26
N THR A 499 17.33 21.40 -0.61
CA THR A 499 18.75 21.30 -0.26
C THR A 499 18.96 21.39 1.25
N ILE A 500 18.34 22.36 1.93
CA ILE A 500 18.39 22.50 3.39
C ILE A 500 17.82 21.26 4.07
N LEU A 501 16.65 20.78 3.65
CA LEU A 501 15.99 19.60 4.21
C LEU A 501 16.84 18.34 4.00
N SER A 502 17.43 18.16 2.81
CA SER A 502 18.38 17.09 2.56
C SER A 502 19.60 17.20 3.51
N SER A 503 20.18 18.39 3.68
CA SER A 503 21.27 18.60 4.65
C SER A 503 20.86 18.27 6.09
N ILE A 504 19.64 18.60 6.53
CA ILE A 504 19.13 18.25 7.87
C ILE A 504 19.06 16.73 8.04
N ILE A 505 18.53 16.02 7.06
CA ILE A 505 18.37 14.55 7.11
C ILE A 505 19.75 13.88 7.17
N GLY A 506 20.71 14.35 6.38
CA GLY A 506 22.11 13.90 6.48
C GLY A 506 22.79 14.22 7.82
N LEU A 507 22.38 15.28 8.51
CA LEU A 507 22.87 15.58 9.87
C LEU A 507 22.22 14.69 10.94
N GLN A 508 20.91 14.45 10.90
CA GLN A 508 20.18 13.50 11.80
C GLN A 508 20.75 12.06 11.74
N VAL A 509 21.38 11.74 10.62
CA VAL A 509 21.99 10.46 10.28
C VAL A 509 23.39 10.28 10.89
N LEU A 510 24.12 11.38 11.04
CA LEU A 510 25.47 11.42 11.63
C LEU A 510 25.47 11.76 13.12
N TYR A 511 24.51 12.57 13.55
CA TYR A 511 24.40 13.16 14.89
C TYR A 511 23.01 12.90 15.48
N SER A 512 22.92 12.79 16.81
CA SER A 512 21.65 12.70 17.52
C SER A 512 20.84 14.00 17.43
N LEU A 513 19.52 13.88 17.63
CA LEU A 513 18.64 15.04 17.78
C LEU A 513 19.09 15.95 18.93
N GLU A 514 19.59 15.35 20.01
CA GLU A 514 20.08 16.06 21.19
C GLU A 514 21.34 16.89 20.89
N GLU A 515 22.32 16.35 20.16
CA GLU A 515 23.52 17.07 19.73
C GLU A 515 23.17 18.27 18.84
N ILE A 516 22.29 18.07 17.85
CA ILE A 516 21.85 19.12 16.93
C ILE A 516 21.16 20.25 17.71
N LEU A 517 20.20 19.93 18.59
CA LEU A 517 19.52 20.91 19.44
C LEU A 517 20.49 21.63 20.40
N THR A 518 21.48 20.91 20.95
CA THR A 518 22.49 21.48 21.85
C THR A 518 23.39 22.48 21.12
N VAL A 519 23.89 22.13 19.93
CA VAL A 519 24.74 23.01 19.14
C VAL A 519 23.96 24.21 18.57
N LEU A 520 22.68 24.07 18.22
CA LEU A 520 21.82 25.21 17.90
C LEU A 520 21.67 26.18 19.09
N ASN A 521 21.50 25.66 20.31
CA ASN A 521 21.48 26.47 21.53
C ASN A 521 22.82 27.14 21.83
N GLU A 522 23.96 26.52 21.51
CA GLU A 522 25.29 27.17 21.60
C GLU A 522 25.49 28.28 20.54
N LEU A 523 24.88 28.14 19.38
CA LEU A 523 25.00 29.06 18.25
C LEU A 523 24.03 30.24 18.30
N TYR A 524 22.92 30.17 19.06
CA TYR A 524 21.89 31.22 19.11
C TYR A 524 22.49 32.64 19.29
N ASN A 525 23.41 32.81 20.24
CA ASN A 525 24.03 34.11 20.56
C ASN A 525 25.12 34.54 19.53
N LYS A 526 25.18 33.87 18.38
CA LYS A 526 26.01 34.16 17.21
C LYS A 526 25.20 34.21 15.90
N PHE A 527 23.90 33.95 15.96
CA PHE A 527 23.00 34.02 14.82
C PHE A 527 22.37 35.42 14.69
N ASP A 528 22.26 35.91 13.46
CA ASP A 528 21.40 37.06 13.15
C ASP A 528 19.90 36.69 13.15
N SER A 529 19.02 37.67 12.91
CA SER A 529 17.56 37.44 12.88
C SER A 529 17.08 36.47 11.80
N ARG A 530 17.83 36.27 10.71
CA ARG A 530 17.53 35.30 9.64
C ARG A 530 18.08 33.93 9.98
N GLN A 531 19.30 33.85 10.51
CA GLN A 531 19.87 32.59 11.01
C GLN A 531 19.05 32.00 12.18
N ILE A 532 18.51 32.83 13.08
CA ILE A 532 17.55 32.40 14.12
C ILE A 532 16.25 31.86 13.49
N LEU A 533 15.74 32.51 12.44
CA LEU A 533 14.55 32.06 11.72
C LEU A 533 14.80 30.73 10.98
N ALA A 534 15.96 30.57 10.37
CA ALA A 534 16.41 29.30 9.79
C ALA A 534 16.58 28.21 10.86
N GLY A 535 17.18 28.51 12.01
CA GLY A 535 17.30 27.57 13.15
C GLY A 535 15.95 27.08 13.67
N ASN A 536 14.95 27.96 13.71
CA ASN A 536 13.56 27.59 14.02
C ASN A 536 12.96 26.65 12.95
N LEU A 537 13.30 26.82 11.68
CA LEU A 537 12.93 25.88 10.60
C LEU A 537 13.66 24.53 10.74
N LEU A 538 14.93 24.51 11.13
CA LEU A 538 15.65 23.25 11.39
C LEU A 538 14.93 22.45 12.49
N ILE A 539 14.61 23.11 13.61
CA ILE A 539 13.86 22.54 14.75
C ILE A 539 12.48 22.02 14.31
N PHE A 540 11.78 22.74 13.44
CA PHE A 540 10.52 22.28 12.85
C PHE A 540 10.67 20.98 12.05
N GLN A 541 11.72 20.84 11.24
CA GLN A 541 11.99 19.60 10.50
C GLN A 541 12.44 18.44 11.41
N LEU A 542 13.16 18.72 12.52
CA LEU A 542 13.44 17.69 13.53
C LEU A 542 12.15 17.14 14.11
N MET A 543 11.21 18.02 14.49
CA MET A 543 9.92 17.66 15.08
C MET A 543 9.01 16.87 14.13
N LEU A 544 8.86 17.29 12.87
CA LEU A 544 7.95 16.60 11.94
C LEU A 544 8.40 15.18 11.61
N TYR A 545 9.67 15.01 11.22
CA TYR A 545 10.12 13.72 10.67
C TYR A 545 10.59 12.71 11.72
N ASN A 546 10.87 13.14 12.95
CA ASN A 546 11.24 12.26 14.06
C ASN A 546 10.19 12.27 15.18
N ALA A 547 8.96 12.68 14.88
CA ALA A 547 7.92 13.02 15.86
C ALA A 547 7.73 11.99 16.99
N ASN A 548 7.80 10.69 16.68
CA ASN A 548 7.70 9.62 17.69
C ASN A 548 8.82 9.67 18.72
N GLU A 549 10.08 9.82 18.28
CA GLU A 549 11.24 9.93 19.16
C GLU A 549 11.26 11.29 19.88
N PHE A 550 10.94 12.36 19.13
CA PHE A 550 10.97 13.73 19.62
C PHE A 550 9.95 13.99 20.73
N PHE A 551 8.71 13.53 20.57
CA PHE A 551 7.61 13.83 21.51
C PHE A 551 7.45 12.80 22.63
N THR A 552 8.10 11.65 22.57
CA THR A 552 8.23 10.73 23.72
C THR A 552 9.39 11.14 24.66
N GLN A 553 10.39 11.86 24.16
CA GLN A 553 11.55 12.30 24.95
C GLN A 553 11.41 13.76 25.41
N SER A 554 10.93 13.96 26.65
CA SER A 554 10.69 15.29 27.24
C SER A 554 11.90 16.25 27.17
N HIS A 555 13.12 15.74 27.28
CA HIS A 555 14.34 16.56 27.23
C HIS A 555 14.62 17.14 25.82
N LEU A 556 14.17 16.49 24.73
CA LEU A 556 14.27 17.04 23.38
C LEU A 556 13.29 18.20 23.20
N ILE A 557 12.06 18.05 23.71
CA ILE A 557 11.06 19.13 23.77
C ILE A 557 11.61 20.31 24.58
N GLU A 558 12.26 20.05 25.72
CA GLU A 558 12.88 21.10 26.54
C GLU A 558 14.00 21.83 25.80
N LYS A 559 14.96 21.12 25.20
CA LYS A 559 16.06 21.74 24.44
C LYS A 559 15.59 22.53 23.22
N ALA A 560 14.49 22.12 22.58
CA ALA A 560 13.85 22.91 21.53
C ALA A 560 13.15 24.16 22.09
N ASN A 561 12.40 24.04 23.19
CA ASN A 561 11.79 25.18 23.89
C ASN A 561 12.84 26.21 24.33
N GLN A 562 14.01 25.76 24.83
CA GLN A 562 15.14 26.64 25.15
C GLN A 562 15.59 27.49 23.95
N PHE A 563 15.62 26.94 22.72
CA PHE A 563 15.94 27.73 21.52
C PHE A 563 14.77 28.65 21.10
N ILE A 564 13.54 28.15 21.15
CA ILE A 564 12.31 28.84 20.73
C ILE A 564 11.97 30.04 21.65
N HIS A 565 12.40 30.00 22.91
CA HIS A 565 12.13 31.05 23.91
C HIS A 565 13.27 32.07 24.09
N ARG A 566 14.49 31.77 23.66
CA ARG A 566 15.58 32.76 23.64
C ARG A 566 15.23 33.96 22.76
N GLY A 567 15.68 35.14 23.18
CA GLY A 567 15.31 36.42 22.56
C GLY A 567 13.84 36.80 22.78
N PHE A 568 13.20 36.20 23.80
CA PHE A 568 11.93 36.66 24.39
C PHE A 568 12.07 36.84 25.91
N GLU A 569 13.31 36.99 26.40
CA GLU A 569 13.59 37.39 27.79
C GLU A 569 13.03 38.78 28.11
N GLU A 570 12.86 39.08 29.40
CA GLU A 570 12.39 40.38 29.87
C GLU A 570 13.32 41.51 29.39
N GLY A 571 12.73 42.60 28.88
CA GLY A 571 13.46 43.69 28.23
C GLY A 571 13.81 43.48 26.74
N SER A 572 13.52 42.31 26.16
CA SER A 572 13.66 42.10 24.71
C SER A 572 12.39 42.47 23.94
N GLU A 573 12.53 43.10 22.77
CA GLU A 573 11.43 43.35 21.83
C GLU A 573 11.50 42.42 20.59
N PRO A 574 11.04 41.16 20.69
CA PRO A 574 11.04 40.25 19.56
C PRO A 574 10.09 40.73 18.47
N GLY A 575 10.64 40.96 17.27
CA GLY A 575 9.88 41.40 16.10
C GLY A 575 8.74 40.46 15.72
N PHE A 576 7.70 41.02 15.09
CA PHE A 576 6.42 40.35 14.79
C PHE A 576 6.57 38.94 14.19
N VAL A 577 7.48 38.77 13.21
CA VAL A 577 7.74 37.47 12.56
C VAL A 577 8.22 36.43 13.58
N ARG A 578 9.15 36.78 14.49
CA ARG A 578 9.60 35.87 15.56
C ARG A 578 8.45 35.49 16.48
N LYS A 579 7.62 36.46 16.92
CA LYS A 579 6.42 36.22 17.75
C LYS A 579 5.47 35.21 17.09
N ARG A 580 5.22 35.35 15.79
CA ARG A 580 4.36 34.42 15.03
C ARG A 580 5.00 33.04 14.85
N VAL A 581 6.29 32.96 14.53
CA VAL A 581 7.02 31.68 14.40
C VAL A 581 7.06 30.93 15.72
N ARG A 582 7.36 31.59 16.84
CA ARG A 582 7.25 31.00 18.19
C ARG A 582 5.84 30.43 18.42
N SER A 583 4.79 31.16 18.06
CA SER A 583 3.41 30.68 18.21
C SER A 583 3.11 29.42 17.38
N ILE A 584 3.61 29.35 16.13
CA ILE A 584 3.47 28.18 15.25
C ILE A 584 4.19 26.97 15.82
N LEU A 585 5.44 27.12 16.30
CA LEU A 585 6.20 26.02 16.89
C LEU A 585 5.61 25.53 18.22
N GLN A 586 5.10 26.43 19.07
CA GLN A 586 4.43 26.05 20.31
C GLN A 586 3.10 25.33 20.06
N GLN A 587 2.34 25.73 19.02
CA GLN A 587 1.18 24.98 18.56
C GLN A 587 1.57 23.59 18.05
N LEU A 588 2.63 23.46 17.24
CA LEU A 588 3.13 22.16 16.78
C LEU A 588 3.48 21.25 17.97
N ILE A 589 4.26 21.75 18.93
CA ILE A 589 4.63 21.01 20.14
C ILE A 589 3.39 20.57 20.90
N THR A 590 2.45 21.48 21.19
CA THR A 590 1.24 21.18 21.96
C THR A 590 0.38 20.12 21.30
N VAL A 591 0.17 20.22 19.98
CA VAL A 591 -0.71 19.30 19.23
C VAL A 591 -0.06 17.91 19.06
N ASN A 592 1.23 17.85 18.73
CA ASN A 592 1.93 16.58 18.57
C ASN A 592 2.16 15.91 19.93
N GLN A 593 2.61 16.65 20.95
CA GLN A 593 2.78 16.10 22.31
C GLN A 593 1.46 15.55 22.85
N LYS A 594 0.33 16.24 22.62
CA LYS A 594 -1.00 15.69 22.93
C LYS A 594 -1.19 14.33 22.26
N PHE A 595 -1.10 14.27 20.93
CA PHE A 595 -1.31 13.04 20.15
C PHE A 595 -0.40 11.87 20.63
N TYR A 596 0.90 12.10 20.78
CA TYR A 596 1.84 11.05 21.24
C TYR A 596 1.68 10.69 22.73
N SER A 597 0.97 11.52 23.52
CA SER A 597 0.57 11.20 24.90
C SER A 597 -0.80 10.52 25.04
N GLU A 598 -1.60 10.43 23.97
CA GLU A 598 -2.90 9.77 24.05
C GLU A 598 -2.69 8.25 24.23
N SER A 599 -3.16 7.71 25.37
CA SER A 599 -3.01 6.29 25.75
C SER A 599 -3.45 5.31 24.65
N PHE A 600 -4.38 5.74 23.80
CA PHE A 600 -4.83 5.02 22.63
C PHE A 600 -3.71 4.73 21.60
N ILE A 601 -2.80 5.68 21.35
CA ILE A 601 -1.65 5.48 20.45
C ILE A 601 -0.67 4.47 21.05
N SER A 602 -0.43 4.53 22.37
CA SER A 602 0.35 3.52 23.08
C SER A 602 -0.29 2.12 23.03
N ASN A 603 -1.63 2.03 23.18
CA ASN A 603 -2.37 0.78 23.01
C ASN A 603 -2.26 0.22 21.58
N TYR A 604 -2.29 1.07 20.56
CA TYR A 604 -2.07 0.68 19.16
C TYR A 604 -0.66 0.12 18.94
N ASP A 605 0.37 0.83 19.43
CA ASP A 605 1.77 0.39 19.32
C ASP A 605 2.04 -0.92 20.09
N LEU A 606 1.37 -1.14 21.23
CA LEU A 606 1.41 -2.40 22.00
C LEU A 606 0.69 -3.55 21.29
N LEU A 607 -0.45 -3.29 20.63
CA LEU A 607 -1.22 -4.32 19.91
C LEU A 607 -0.50 -4.75 18.63
N ASN A 608 0.15 -3.83 17.90
CA ASN A 608 1.08 -4.17 16.82
C ASN A 608 2.22 -5.07 17.32
N GLN A 609 2.85 -4.75 18.46
CA GLN A 609 3.88 -5.61 19.05
C GLN A 609 3.38 -7.00 19.48
N TRP A 610 2.08 -7.15 19.75
CA TRP A 610 1.45 -8.45 19.98
C TRP A 610 1.19 -9.20 18.65
N PHE A 611 0.63 -8.55 17.63
CA PHE A 611 0.45 -9.15 16.31
C PHE A 611 1.78 -9.62 15.70
N LEU A 612 2.86 -8.86 15.84
CA LEU A 612 4.22 -9.25 15.40
C LEU A 612 4.79 -10.50 16.10
N LYS A 613 4.21 -10.94 17.23
CA LYS A 613 4.62 -12.13 18.01
C LYS A 613 3.61 -13.28 17.88
N ARG A 614 2.40 -12.99 17.40
CA ARG A 614 1.33 -13.98 17.21
C ARG A 614 1.75 -15.03 16.19
N ARG A 615 1.35 -16.28 16.43
CA ARG A 615 1.39 -17.37 15.44
C ARG A 615 -0.02 -17.56 14.88
N PRO A 616 -0.30 -17.14 13.64
CA PRO A 616 -1.61 -17.36 13.02
C PRO A 616 -1.76 -18.81 12.51
N ASN A 617 -3.00 -19.22 12.25
CA ASN A 617 -3.36 -20.63 12.00
C ASN A 617 -3.13 -21.11 10.55
N ILE A 618 -2.69 -20.25 9.63
CA ILE A 618 -2.48 -20.58 8.22
C ILE A 618 -0.98 -20.62 7.95
N SER A 619 -0.47 -21.75 7.45
CA SER A 619 0.93 -21.78 7.02
C SER A 619 1.13 -21.08 5.67
N PHE A 620 2.12 -20.21 5.57
CA PHE A 620 2.48 -19.50 4.35
C PHE A 620 2.88 -20.48 3.24
N GLU A 621 3.63 -21.52 3.58
CA GLU A 621 4.00 -22.58 2.62
C GLU A 621 2.75 -23.30 2.07
N CYS A 622 1.79 -23.63 2.94
CA CYS A 622 0.51 -24.21 2.55
C CYS A 622 -0.32 -23.26 1.66
N LEU A 623 -0.21 -21.94 1.86
CA LEU A 623 -0.83 -20.94 0.99
C LEU A 623 -0.17 -20.91 -0.41
N ILE A 624 1.15 -21.06 -0.50
CA ILE A 624 1.86 -21.24 -1.79
C ILE A 624 1.37 -22.51 -2.49
N ASP A 625 1.37 -23.66 -1.80
CA ASP A 625 0.93 -24.95 -2.37
C ASP A 625 -0.55 -24.93 -2.80
N GLN A 626 -1.41 -24.23 -2.04
CA GLN A 626 -2.78 -23.96 -2.45
C GLN A 626 -2.84 -23.16 -3.75
N GLY A 627 -2.03 -22.09 -3.89
CA GLY A 627 -1.93 -21.27 -5.09
C GLY A 627 -1.46 -22.06 -6.31
N ILE A 628 -0.42 -22.87 -6.15
CA ILE A 628 0.11 -23.78 -7.19
C ILE A 628 -1.01 -24.74 -7.65
N LYS A 629 -1.72 -25.36 -6.69
CA LYS A 629 -2.83 -26.30 -6.94
C LYS A 629 -4.08 -25.63 -7.54
N GLN A 630 -4.26 -24.32 -7.37
CA GLN A 630 -5.28 -23.53 -8.06
C GLN A 630 -4.86 -23.22 -9.52
N LYS A 631 -3.61 -22.82 -9.75
CA LYS A 631 -3.04 -22.61 -11.10
C LYS A 631 -3.04 -23.89 -11.94
N GLU A 632 -2.66 -25.01 -11.34
CA GLU A 632 -2.72 -26.35 -11.94
C GLU A 632 -4.13 -26.66 -12.50
N LYS A 633 -5.16 -26.44 -11.69
CA LYS A 633 -6.58 -26.63 -12.08
C LYS A 633 -7.03 -25.65 -13.17
N LEU A 634 -6.54 -24.40 -13.17
CA LEU A 634 -6.87 -23.41 -14.20
C LEU A 634 -6.26 -23.79 -15.56
N LEU A 635 -4.98 -24.16 -15.58
CA LEU A 635 -4.31 -24.64 -16.78
C LEU A 635 -5.00 -25.90 -17.34
N GLN A 636 -5.40 -26.83 -16.49
CA GLN A 636 -6.22 -27.99 -16.87
C GLN A 636 -7.57 -27.56 -17.46
N ALA A 637 -8.31 -26.66 -16.80
CA ALA A 637 -9.69 -26.27 -17.14
C ALA A 637 -9.87 -25.39 -18.39
N SER A 638 -8.81 -24.74 -18.87
CA SER A 638 -8.80 -23.76 -19.99
C SER A 638 -9.28 -24.26 -21.38
N ILE A 639 -9.92 -25.42 -21.46
CA ILE A 639 -10.53 -25.98 -22.68
C ILE A 639 -11.97 -25.46 -22.89
N GLY A 640 -12.61 -24.82 -21.89
CA GLY A 640 -13.91 -24.17 -22.09
C GLY A 640 -14.32 -23.20 -20.98
N PHE A 641 -14.77 -22.00 -21.41
CA PHE A 641 -15.23 -20.88 -20.57
C PHE A 641 -16.38 -21.27 -19.63
N SER A 642 -16.04 -21.78 -18.45
CA SER A 642 -17.01 -22.29 -17.48
C SER A 642 -17.16 -21.35 -16.28
N LYS A 643 -18.33 -21.36 -15.64
CA LYS A 643 -18.55 -20.62 -14.38
C LYS A 643 -17.50 -21.01 -13.31
N LYS A 644 -17.08 -22.28 -13.31
CA LYS A 644 -16.05 -22.85 -12.44
C LYS A 644 -14.66 -22.23 -12.67
N GLU A 645 -14.29 -21.95 -13.93
CA GLU A 645 -13.04 -21.29 -14.28
C GLU A 645 -12.97 -19.85 -13.73
N LYS A 646 -14.05 -19.07 -13.87
CA LYS A 646 -14.13 -17.72 -13.26
C LYS A 646 -13.95 -17.76 -11.74
N THR A 647 -14.61 -18.70 -11.06
CA THR A 647 -14.44 -18.89 -9.60
C THR A 647 -13.01 -19.29 -9.23
N LEU A 648 -12.39 -20.20 -9.99
CA LEU A 648 -11.00 -20.59 -9.76
C LEU A 648 -10.01 -19.43 -10.00
N LYS A 649 -10.23 -18.58 -11.01
CA LYS A 649 -9.39 -17.40 -11.24
C LYS A 649 -9.54 -16.37 -10.13
N ALA A 650 -10.76 -16.13 -9.64
CA ALA A 650 -11.00 -15.28 -8.47
C ALA A 650 -10.30 -15.81 -7.20
N GLN A 651 -10.37 -17.12 -6.94
CA GLN A 651 -9.66 -17.76 -5.82
C GLN A 651 -8.13 -17.65 -5.96
N CYS A 652 -7.60 -17.86 -7.17
CA CYS A 652 -6.17 -17.76 -7.45
C CYS A 652 -5.64 -16.31 -7.29
N ASN A 653 -6.39 -15.33 -7.79
CA ASN A 653 -6.07 -13.92 -7.58
C ASN A 653 -6.09 -13.56 -6.09
N ALA A 654 -7.10 -14.01 -5.32
CA ALA A 654 -7.16 -13.76 -3.87
C ALA A 654 -5.99 -14.40 -3.12
N THR A 655 -5.58 -15.62 -3.49
CA THR A 655 -4.36 -16.26 -2.92
C THR A 655 -3.10 -15.49 -3.31
N ALA A 656 -2.95 -15.03 -4.55
CA ALA A 656 -1.80 -14.21 -4.96
C ALA A 656 -1.76 -12.84 -4.25
N GLN A 657 -2.92 -12.22 -4.03
CA GLN A 657 -3.07 -10.97 -3.26
C GLN A 657 -2.66 -11.15 -1.80
N LEU A 658 -3.05 -12.26 -1.18
CA LEU A 658 -2.66 -12.58 0.20
C LEU A 658 -1.14 -12.79 0.31
N ILE A 659 -0.54 -13.57 -0.61
CA ILE A 659 0.92 -13.76 -0.65
C ILE A 659 1.65 -12.41 -0.81
N ALA A 660 1.19 -11.55 -1.72
CA ALA A 660 1.74 -10.20 -1.90
C ALA A 660 1.53 -9.29 -0.67
N TYR A 661 0.46 -9.49 0.12
CA TYR A 661 0.21 -8.76 1.35
C TYR A 661 1.15 -9.17 2.49
N GLU A 662 1.37 -10.48 2.71
CA GLU A 662 2.32 -10.98 3.72
C GLU A 662 3.77 -10.53 3.42
N LEU A 663 4.15 -10.49 2.14
CA LEU A 663 5.42 -9.90 1.69
C LEU A 663 5.50 -8.40 2.01
N ARG A 664 4.52 -7.59 1.56
CA ARG A 664 4.47 -6.15 1.85
C ARG A 664 4.53 -5.84 3.34
N LEU A 665 3.80 -6.60 4.17
CA LEU A 665 3.81 -6.49 5.62
C LEU A 665 5.21 -6.57 6.21
N ARG A 666 6.07 -7.47 5.69
CA ARG A 666 7.43 -7.63 6.20
C ARG A 666 8.32 -6.42 5.90
N ILE A 667 8.33 -5.93 4.65
CA ILE A 667 9.15 -4.77 4.28
C ILE A 667 8.62 -3.46 4.91
N ILE A 668 7.30 -3.35 5.09
CA ILE A 668 6.68 -2.27 5.89
C ILE A 668 7.14 -2.33 7.35
N SER A 669 7.11 -3.52 7.97
CA SER A 669 7.57 -3.72 9.36
C SER A 669 9.06 -3.39 9.52
N PHE A 670 9.90 -3.79 8.55
CA PHE A 670 11.30 -3.38 8.48
C PHE A 670 11.43 -1.85 8.40
N TYR A 671 10.72 -1.18 7.48
CA TYR A 671 10.80 0.27 7.31
C TYR A 671 10.29 1.02 8.54
N GLN A 672 9.27 0.53 9.24
CA GLN A 672 8.81 1.08 10.52
C GLN A 672 9.93 0.99 11.58
N ALA A 673 10.58 -0.17 11.72
CA ALA A 673 11.57 -0.44 12.75
C ALA A 673 12.96 0.20 12.51
N VAL A 674 13.49 0.18 11.29
CA VAL A 674 14.87 0.62 11.00
C VAL A 674 15.05 2.13 11.17
N SER A 675 16.15 2.57 11.80
CA SER A 675 16.48 3.99 11.90
C SER A 675 17.28 4.48 10.68
N LEU A 676 17.19 5.78 10.35
CA LEU A 676 18.02 6.38 9.30
C LEU A 676 19.52 6.23 9.61
N GLN A 677 19.87 6.25 10.90
CA GLN A 677 21.24 6.03 11.35
C GLN A 677 21.71 4.59 11.09
N GLN A 678 20.86 3.57 11.23
CA GLN A 678 21.21 2.18 10.88
C GLN A 678 21.43 2.03 9.37
N LEU A 679 20.52 2.56 8.55
CA LEU A 679 20.65 2.58 7.08
C LEU A 679 21.97 3.21 6.63
N TYR A 680 22.37 4.33 7.24
CA TYR A 680 23.64 4.96 6.90
C TYR A 680 24.87 4.28 7.51
N LYS A 681 24.83 3.86 8.78
CA LYS A 681 25.99 3.26 9.49
C LYS A 681 26.30 1.83 9.01
N TYR A 682 25.46 1.26 8.16
CA TYR A 682 25.72 0.00 7.49
C TYR A 682 27.00 0.02 6.65
N GLU A 683 27.73 -1.08 6.74
CA GLU A 683 28.91 -1.41 5.96
C GLU A 683 28.67 -2.86 5.50
N LEU A 684 28.89 -3.15 4.22
CA LEU A 684 28.76 -4.52 3.73
C LEU A 684 29.76 -5.42 4.50
N PRO A 685 29.36 -6.58 5.04
CA PRO A 685 30.30 -7.50 5.66
C PRO A 685 31.43 -7.83 4.69
N LYS A 686 32.68 -7.76 5.14
CA LYS A 686 33.81 -8.18 4.31
C LYS A 686 33.78 -9.70 4.14
N GLU A 687 34.32 -10.19 3.04
CA GLU A 687 34.40 -11.63 2.77
C GLU A 687 35.05 -12.36 3.96
N GLY A 688 34.41 -13.43 4.45
CA GLY A 688 34.79 -14.17 5.66
C GLY A 688 34.36 -13.56 7.00
N GLN A 689 33.76 -12.36 7.05
CA GLN A 689 33.18 -11.81 8.27
C GLN A 689 31.71 -12.25 8.43
N ALA A 690 31.34 -12.72 9.62
CA ALA A 690 29.95 -12.99 9.95
C ALA A 690 29.10 -11.70 9.82
N PRO A 691 27.86 -11.79 9.31
CA PRO A 691 26.96 -10.64 9.25
C PRO A 691 26.68 -10.10 10.66
N ARG A 692 26.57 -8.78 10.78
CA ARG A 692 26.23 -8.14 12.07
C ARG A 692 24.81 -8.52 12.46
N SER A 693 24.56 -8.71 13.76
CA SER A 693 23.19 -8.87 14.27
C SER A 693 22.49 -7.51 14.36
N ASP A 694 22.16 -6.94 13.20
CA ASP A 694 21.36 -5.72 13.07
C ASP A 694 20.21 -5.91 12.06
N LEU A 695 19.16 -5.10 12.22
CA LEU A 695 17.89 -5.20 11.45
C LEU A 695 18.08 -5.11 9.92
N LEU A 696 19.20 -4.54 9.47
CA LEU A 696 19.49 -4.33 8.05
C LEU A 696 20.27 -5.50 7.45
N SER A 697 21.20 -6.07 8.21
CA SER A 697 21.77 -7.39 7.90
C SER A 697 20.68 -8.47 7.90
N GLU A 698 19.72 -8.40 8.82
CA GLU A 698 18.51 -9.25 8.85
C GLU A 698 17.67 -9.06 7.56
N GLY A 699 17.33 -7.81 7.20
CA GLY A 699 16.54 -7.52 6.00
C GLY A 699 17.21 -7.96 4.69
N ILE A 700 18.52 -7.70 4.53
CA ILE A 700 19.31 -8.13 3.36
C ILE A 700 19.47 -9.66 3.34
N GLY A 701 19.61 -10.30 4.52
CA GLY A 701 19.57 -11.75 4.64
C GLY A 701 18.23 -12.33 4.17
N GLN A 702 17.11 -11.70 4.54
CA GLN A 702 15.77 -12.13 4.17
C GLN A 702 15.46 -11.98 2.68
N PHE A 703 16.02 -10.98 1.98
CA PHE A 703 15.94 -10.90 0.51
C PHE A 703 16.49 -12.20 -0.14
N ASN A 704 17.68 -12.62 0.29
CA ASN A 704 18.33 -13.84 -0.21
C ASN A 704 17.60 -15.11 0.24
N LEU A 705 17.09 -15.14 1.47
CA LEU A 705 16.33 -16.25 2.04
C LEU A 705 15.01 -16.48 1.29
N LEU A 706 14.30 -15.40 0.92
CA LEU A 706 13.07 -15.48 0.14
C LEU A 706 13.34 -15.89 -1.31
N MET A 707 14.42 -15.40 -1.92
CA MET A 707 14.86 -15.86 -3.24
C MET A 707 15.13 -17.38 -3.20
N ARG A 708 15.88 -17.86 -2.21
CA ARG A 708 16.15 -19.29 -1.99
C ARG A 708 14.86 -20.09 -1.78
N PHE A 709 13.98 -19.67 -0.86
CA PHE A 709 12.70 -20.32 -0.59
C PHE A 709 11.87 -20.48 -1.87
N PHE A 710 11.68 -19.42 -2.67
CA PHE A 710 10.91 -19.52 -3.91
C PHE A 710 11.60 -20.42 -4.96
N ILE A 711 12.93 -20.43 -5.03
CA ILE A 711 13.67 -21.37 -5.90
C ILE A 711 13.46 -22.83 -5.43
N SER A 712 13.57 -23.13 -4.13
CA SER A 712 13.25 -24.45 -3.57
C SER A 712 11.83 -24.87 -3.94
N LYS A 713 10.85 -24.00 -3.69
CA LYS A 713 9.43 -24.29 -3.89
C LYS A 713 9.04 -24.48 -5.37
N LEU A 714 9.84 -23.96 -6.31
CA LEU A 714 9.74 -24.26 -7.74
C LEU A 714 10.27 -25.65 -8.11
N PHE A 715 11.26 -26.18 -7.36
CA PHE A 715 11.93 -27.45 -7.64
C PHE A 715 11.41 -28.65 -6.82
N GLU A 716 10.79 -28.43 -5.67
CA GLU A 716 10.14 -29.48 -4.84
C GLU A 716 9.14 -30.35 -5.62
N ASN A 717 8.47 -29.77 -6.63
CA ASN A 717 7.54 -30.51 -7.48
C ASN A 717 7.75 -30.16 -8.97
N PRO A 718 8.68 -30.84 -9.67
CA PRO A 718 9.02 -30.54 -11.07
C PRO A 718 7.86 -30.70 -12.07
N GLU A 719 6.83 -31.48 -11.73
CA GLU A 719 5.59 -31.62 -12.52
C GLU A 719 4.72 -30.35 -12.45
N LYS A 720 4.92 -29.49 -11.44
CA LYS A 720 4.12 -28.28 -11.17
C LYS A 720 4.87 -26.97 -11.41
N LEU A 721 6.05 -27.03 -12.01
CA LEU A 721 6.90 -25.86 -12.26
C LEU A 721 6.17 -24.75 -13.05
N VAL A 722 5.42 -25.09 -14.10
CA VAL A 722 4.62 -24.10 -14.86
C VAL A 722 3.49 -23.47 -14.02
N PRO A 723 2.62 -24.24 -13.33
CA PRO A 723 1.70 -23.70 -12.32
C PRO A 723 2.34 -22.79 -11.26
N ALA A 724 3.55 -23.09 -10.81
CA ALA A 724 4.26 -22.31 -9.81
C ALA A 724 4.85 -21.00 -10.38
N LEU A 725 5.48 -21.04 -11.56
CA LEU A 725 5.91 -19.83 -12.29
C LEU A 725 4.71 -18.91 -12.61
N GLU A 726 3.56 -19.48 -12.98
CA GLU A 726 2.30 -18.76 -13.14
C GLU A 726 1.81 -18.09 -11.85
N LEU A 727 1.95 -18.76 -10.70
CA LEU A 727 1.62 -18.18 -9.39
C LEU A 727 2.56 -17.02 -9.08
N LEU A 728 3.88 -17.19 -9.18
CA LEU A 728 4.85 -16.13 -8.89
C LEU A 728 4.69 -14.93 -9.83
N ALA A 729 4.40 -15.13 -11.11
CA ALA A 729 4.03 -14.03 -12.01
C ALA A 729 2.76 -13.31 -11.54
N SER A 730 1.77 -14.02 -11.00
CA SER A 730 0.55 -13.43 -10.44
C SER A 730 0.83 -12.67 -9.13
N VAL A 731 1.71 -13.17 -8.26
CA VAL A 731 2.17 -12.47 -7.06
C VAL A 731 2.94 -11.19 -7.42
N GLY A 732 3.83 -11.24 -8.42
CA GLY A 732 4.56 -10.06 -8.91
C GLY A 732 3.65 -8.96 -9.46
N LYS A 733 2.55 -9.34 -10.14
CA LYS A 733 1.49 -8.41 -10.55
C LYS A 733 0.84 -7.69 -9.38
N GLU A 734 0.48 -8.44 -8.33
CA GLU A 734 -0.17 -7.88 -7.15
C GLU A 734 0.81 -7.16 -6.21
N LEU A 735 2.11 -7.47 -6.23
CA LEU A 735 3.14 -6.74 -5.48
C LEU A 735 3.35 -5.31 -5.99
N CYS A 736 3.30 -5.10 -7.32
CA CYS A 736 3.44 -3.78 -7.94
C CYS A 736 2.16 -3.31 -8.67
N PRO A 737 1.03 -3.10 -7.95
CA PRO A 737 -0.24 -2.75 -8.55
C PRO A 737 -0.27 -1.24 -8.84
N LEU A 738 0.03 -0.85 -10.07
CA LEU A 738 0.13 0.57 -10.47
C LEU A 738 -1.25 1.27 -10.55
N ALA A 739 -2.34 0.51 -10.39
CA ALA A 739 -3.72 1.00 -10.34
C ALA A 739 -4.10 1.63 -8.99
N GLY A 740 -3.45 2.77 -8.67
CA GLY A 740 -3.65 3.54 -7.46
C GLY A 740 -2.51 3.40 -6.44
N GLU A 741 -2.64 4.06 -5.29
CA GLU A 741 -1.57 4.20 -4.30
C GLU A 741 -1.54 3.02 -3.31
N GLN A 742 -1.49 1.79 -3.85
CA GLN A 742 -1.60 0.52 -3.11
C GLN A 742 -0.22 -0.07 -2.74
N TYR A 743 0.67 0.76 -2.19
CA TYR A 743 2.02 0.36 -1.73
C TYR A 743 2.82 -0.46 -2.76
N PRO A 744 3.22 0.10 -3.92
CA PRO A 744 3.99 -0.64 -4.93
C PRO A 744 5.30 -1.16 -4.36
N ASP A 745 5.45 -2.49 -4.29
CA ASP A 745 6.57 -3.16 -3.63
C ASP A 745 7.69 -3.45 -4.64
N LEU A 746 8.76 -2.66 -4.59
CA LEU A 746 9.92 -2.85 -5.46
C LEU A 746 10.98 -3.79 -4.84
N GLU A 747 10.96 -4.01 -3.53
CA GLU A 747 11.87 -4.94 -2.84
C GLU A 747 11.53 -6.38 -3.24
N HIS A 748 10.28 -6.80 -3.01
CA HIS A 748 9.86 -8.17 -3.34
C HIS A 748 9.66 -8.39 -4.84
N LEU A 749 9.45 -7.34 -5.64
CA LEU A 749 9.51 -7.47 -7.09
C LEU A 749 10.94 -7.78 -7.57
N MET A 750 11.96 -7.19 -6.94
CA MET A 750 13.36 -7.55 -7.18
C MET A 750 13.68 -8.97 -6.68
N VAL A 751 13.10 -9.44 -5.57
CA VAL A 751 13.21 -10.86 -5.16
C VAL A 751 12.69 -11.79 -6.26
N LEU A 752 11.47 -11.57 -6.75
CA LEU A 752 10.88 -12.41 -7.81
C LEU A 752 11.66 -12.32 -9.12
N ALA A 753 12.13 -11.13 -9.51
CA ALA A 753 13.00 -11.00 -10.68
C ALA A 753 14.28 -11.81 -10.54
N SER A 754 14.95 -11.76 -9.39
CA SER A 754 16.14 -12.58 -9.10
C SER A 754 15.85 -14.07 -9.21
N VAL A 755 14.69 -14.55 -8.72
CA VAL A 755 14.22 -15.94 -8.88
C VAL A 755 14.07 -16.31 -10.35
N PHE A 756 13.45 -15.45 -11.18
CA PHE A 756 13.27 -15.73 -12.61
C PHE A 756 14.58 -15.68 -13.40
N SER A 757 15.52 -14.78 -13.05
CA SER A 757 16.84 -14.67 -13.67
C SER A 757 17.88 -15.67 -13.15
N HIS A 758 17.56 -16.41 -12.09
CA HIS A 758 18.51 -17.36 -11.47
C HIS A 758 18.97 -18.41 -12.49
N LEU A 759 20.26 -18.79 -12.47
CA LEU A 759 20.85 -19.66 -13.50
C LEU A 759 20.14 -21.02 -13.64
N THR A 760 19.59 -21.54 -12.53
CA THR A 760 18.81 -22.80 -12.53
C THR A 760 17.40 -22.62 -13.10
N ILE A 761 16.83 -21.41 -13.08
CA ILE A 761 15.48 -21.11 -13.55
C ILE A 761 15.49 -20.56 -14.99
N ASP A 762 16.26 -19.52 -15.29
CA ASP A 762 16.25 -18.81 -16.59
C ASP A 762 16.47 -19.77 -17.78
N ARG A 763 17.35 -20.76 -17.61
CA ARG A 763 17.63 -21.80 -18.61
C ARG A 763 16.41 -22.62 -19.03
N LEU A 764 15.34 -22.66 -18.23
CA LEU A 764 14.13 -23.46 -18.43
C LEU A 764 13.17 -22.85 -19.47
N LYS A 765 13.72 -22.36 -20.59
CA LYS A 765 13.01 -21.66 -21.69
C LYS A 765 11.75 -22.37 -22.21
N ARG A 766 11.66 -23.70 -22.15
CA ARG A 766 10.42 -24.46 -22.48
C ARG A 766 9.28 -24.19 -21.49
N HIS A 767 9.61 -24.05 -20.21
CA HIS A 767 8.65 -23.78 -19.14
C HIS A 767 8.17 -22.32 -19.23
N PHE A 768 9.06 -21.37 -19.52
CA PHE A 768 8.68 -19.98 -19.83
C PHE A 768 7.82 -19.84 -21.10
N LYS A 769 8.05 -20.68 -22.13
CA LYS A 769 7.19 -20.78 -23.33
C LYS A 769 5.79 -21.35 -23.05
N ALA A 770 5.66 -22.19 -22.02
CA ALA A 770 4.40 -22.84 -21.64
C ALA A 770 3.50 -21.99 -20.72
N LEU A 771 3.94 -20.80 -20.30
CA LEU A 771 3.15 -19.85 -19.52
C LEU A 771 2.01 -19.24 -20.35
N SER A 772 0.91 -18.85 -19.70
CA SER A 772 -0.15 -18.09 -20.36
C SER A 772 0.37 -16.73 -20.88
N PRO A 773 -0.28 -16.15 -21.92
CA PRO A 773 0.08 -14.82 -22.41
C PRO A 773 0.00 -13.71 -21.35
N GLU A 774 -0.92 -13.82 -20.37
CA GLU A 774 -0.99 -12.88 -19.24
C GLU A 774 0.29 -12.98 -18.39
N SER A 775 0.65 -14.17 -17.92
CA SER A 775 1.90 -14.37 -17.15
C SER A 775 3.16 -14.02 -17.96
N SER A 776 3.23 -14.37 -19.24
CA SER A 776 4.36 -14.02 -20.11
C SER A 776 4.54 -12.51 -20.26
N ASN A 777 3.46 -11.73 -20.32
CA ASN A 777 3.54 -10.27 -20.41
C ASN A 777 3.87 -9.63 -19.06
N ILE A 778 3.31 -10.12 -17.95
CA ILE A 778 3.70 -9.68 -16.61
C ILE A 778 5.20 -9.89 -16.38
N LEU A 779 5.77 -11.03 -16.74
CA LEU A 779 7.22 -11.28 -16.60
C LEU A 779 8.09 -10.33 -17.43
N LYS A 780 7.63 -9.89 -18.61
CA LYS A 780 8.34 -8.86 -19.41
C LYS A 780 8.25 -7.48 -18.73
N GLU A 781 7.09 -7.14 -18.18
CA GLU A 781 6.89 -5.89 -17.45
C GLU A 781 7.73 -5.86 -16.16
N ILE A 782 7.80 -6.97 -15.41
CA ILE A 782 8.70 -7.16 -14.26
C ILE A 782 10.16 -7.01 -14.70
N SER A 783 10.63 -7.80 -15.68
CA SER A 783 12.02 -7.74 -16.16
C SER A 783 12.43 -6.33 -16.59
N LYS A 784 11.55 -5.59 -17.27
CA LYS A 784 11.72 -4.19 -17.67
C LYS A 784 11.75 -3.22 -16.48
N LEU A 785 11.03 -3.49 -15.40
CA LEU A 785 11.07 -2.72 -14.15
C LEU A 785 12.29 -3.03 -13.29
N THR A 786 12.80 -4.27 -13.33
CA THR A 786 13.91 -4.74 -12.48
C THR A 786 15.28 -4.68 -13.18
N ASP A 787 15.31 -4.32 -14.47
CA ASP A 787 16.54 -4.15 -15.24
C ASP A 787 17.58 -3.24 -14.55
N GLY A 788 18.86 -3.60 -14.67
CA GLY A 788 19.97 -2.92 -14.01
C GLY A 788 20.44 -1.65 -14.71
N THR A 789 20.11 -1.45 -15.99
CA THR A 789 20.62 -0.36 -16.84
C THR A 789 19.57 0.70 -17.12
N HIS A 790 18.40 0.28 -17.60
CA HIS A 790 17.25 1.15 -17.83
C HIS A 790 16.43 1.29 -16.55
N GLY A 791 16.03 0.15 -15.97
CA GLY A 791 15.02 0.07 -14.90
C GLY A 791 15.32 0.89 -13.63
N ILE A 792 16.55 1.35 -13.43
CA ILE A 792 16.89 2.37 -12.43
C ILE A 792 16.03 3.64 -12.60
N LYS A 793 15.80 4.08 -13.84
CA LYS A 793 14.92 5.22 -14.11
C LYS A 793 13.48 4.86 -13.81
N GLU A 794 12.96 3.77 -14.36
CA GLU A 794 11.59 3.28 -14.11
C GLU A 794 11.25 3.19 -12.62
N ARG A 795 12.15 2.63 -11.80
CA ARG A 795 11.98 2.51 -10.34
C ARG A 795 11.98 3.87 -9.64
N ALA A 796 12.75 4.84 -10.14
CA ALA A 796 12.75 6.22 -9.62
C ALA A 796 11.49 6.98 -10.04
N ASP A 797 11.06 6.85 -11.30
CA ASP A 797 9.85 7.49 -11.82
C ASP A 797 8.61 6.97 -11.04
N ILE A 798 8.50 5.65 -10.79
CA ILE A 798 7.46 5.06 -9.93
C ILE A 798 7.52 5.65 -8.51
N ALA A 799 8.68 5.67 -7.86
CA ALA A 799 8.81 6.23 -6.52
C ALA A 799 8.53 7.75 -6.44
N SER A 800 8.59 8.47 -7.58
CA SER A 800 8.17 9.87 -7.68
C SER A 800 6.65 10.04 -7.85
N GLN A 801 5.97 9.03 -8.42
CA GLN A 801 4.54 9.03 -8.71
C GLN A 801 3.70 8.46 -7.55
N TYR A 802 4.20 7.46 -6.83
CA TYR A 802 3.50 6.77 -5.75
C TYR A 802 4.27 6.94 -4.43
N LYS A 803 3.70 7.70 -3.48
CA LYS A 803 4.40 8.06 -2.22
C LYS A 803 4.62 6.86 -1.29
N THR A 804 3.78 5.83 -1.46
CA THR A 804 3.74 4.59 -0.68
C THR A 804 4.65 3.50 -1.25
N THR A 805 5.45 3.78 -2.29
CA THR A 805 6.38 2.80 -2.86
C THR A 805 7.36 2.28 -1.80
N LEU A 806 7.46 0.95 -1.73
CA LEU A 806 8.41 0.26 -0.86
C LEU A 806 9.69 0.06 -1.68
N PHE A 807 10.75 0.77 -1.31
CA PHE A 807 11.95 0.92 -2.13
C PHE A 807 12.77 -0.37 -2.20
N PHE A 808 13.52 -0.56 -3.28
CA PHE A 808 14.53 -1.61 -3.33
C PHE A 808 15.76 -1.20 -2.50
N LEU A 809 15.99 -1.87 -1.38
CA LEU A 809 17.06 -1.58 -0.41
C LEU A 809 18.43 -1.60 -1.07
N GLY A 810 18.74 -2.62 -1.88
CA GLY A 810 20.06 -2.78 -2.50
C GLY A 810 20.53 -1.52 -3.25
N ARG A 811 19.63 -0.89 -4.02
CA ARG A 811 19.91 0.39 -4.69
C ARG A 811 20.24 1.50 -3.70
N MET A 812 19.45 1.64 -2.64
CA MET A 812 19.65 2.69 -1.64
C MET A 812 20.97 2.49 -0.89
N MET A 813 21.37 1.24 -0.65
CA MET A 813 22.67 0.91 -0.07
C MET A 813 23.83 1.23 -1.01
N THR A 814 23.69 1.03 -2.33
CA THR A 814 24.66 1.50 -3.33
C THR A 814 24.76 3.02 -3.33
N GLU A 815 23.65 3.75 -3.43
CA GLU A 815 23.64 5.22 -3.44
C GLU A 815 24.24 5.80 -2.14
N LEU A 816 23.92 5.23 -0.97
CA LEU A 816 24.53 5.60 0.30
C LEU A 816 26.01 5.25 0.40
N THR A 817 26.49 4.17 -0.24
CA THR A 817 27.92 3.83 -0.25
C THR A 817 28.70 4.82 -1.11
N ASN A 818 28.18 5.16 -2.30
CA ASN A 818 28.76 6.17 -3.18
C ASN A 818 28.90 7.54 -2.49
N THR A 819 27.92 7.96 -1.67
CA THR A 819 28.07 9.20 -0.88
C THR A 819 29.15 9.08 0.19
N LYS A 820 29.23 7.98 0.94
CA LYS A 820 30.26 7.76 1.98
C LYS A 820 31.68 7.78 1.42
N GLU A 821 31.90 7.25 0.22
CA GLU A 821 33.21 7.23 -0.43
C GLU A 821 33.66 8.62 -0.90
N SER A 822 32.73 9.52 -1.20
CA SER A 822 33.01 10.88 -1.68
C SER A 822 33.57 11.87 -0.63
N LEU A 823 33.78 11.45 0.62
CA LEU A 823 33.94 12.32 1.80
C LEU A 823 35.38 12.79 2.13
N PRO A 824 35.66 14.10 2.10
CA PRO A 824 36.81 14.70 2.76
C PRO A 824 36.32 15.34 4.09
N ARG A 825 36.46 14.61 5.21
CA ARG A 825 35.86 14.92 6.52
C ARG A 825 36.46 16.12 7.30
N SER A 826 37.09 17.08 6.62
CA SER A 826 37.98 18.08 7.25
C SER A 826 37.39 19.49 7.43
N ASP A 827 36.11 19.70 7.08
CA ASP A 827 35.53 21.02 6.82
C ASP A 827 33.99 20.92 6.79
N GLY A 828 33.31 21.83 7.49
CA GLY A 828 31.84 21.86 7.60
C GLY A 828 31.11 22.09 6.27
N SER A 829 31.74 22.74 5.28
CA SER A 829 31.17 22.92 3.94
C SER A 829 31.02 21.58 3.20
N LYS A 830 32.06 20.73 3.29
CA LYS A 830 32.10 19.38 2.70
C LYS A 830 31.20 18.42 3.46
N LEU A 831 31.13 18.55 4.78
CA LEU A 831 30.14 17.84 5.60
C LEU A 831 28.71 18.15 5.13
N LEU A 832 28.37 19.42 4.87
CA LEU A 832 27.05 19.78 4.35
C LEU A 832 26.76 19.19 2.96
N ALA A 833 27.74 19.19 2.04
CA ALA A 833 27.55 18.60 0.71
C ALA A 833 27.33 17.08 0.77
N HIS A 834 28.04 16.39 1.68
CA HIS A 834 27.80 14.98 1.98
C HIS A 834 26.44 14.73 2.62
N CYS A 835 26.05 15.56 3.59
CA CYS A 835 24.75 15.47 4.25
C CYS A 835 23.59 15.73 3.27
N GLU A 836 23.73 16.72 2.39
CA GLU A 836 22.79 16.99 1.29
C GLU A 836 22.64 15.77 0.37
N SER A 837 23.77 15.16 -0.03
CA SER A 837 23.77 13.99 -0.91
C SER A 837 23.14 12.76 -0.23
N SER A 838 23.53 12.45 1.01
CA SER A 838 22.99 11.33 1.79
C SER A 838 21.51 11.53 2.15
N GLY A 839 21.13 12.76 2.45
CA GLY A 839 19.75 13.13 2.77
C GLY A 839 18.81 13.05 1.58
N ARG A 840 19.27 13.36 0.35
CA ARG A 840 18.49 13.12 -0.88
C ARG A 840 18.12 11.65 -1.04
N VAL A 841 19.01 10.73 -0.70
CA VAL A 841 18.76 9.28 -0.75
C VAL A 841 17.79 8.85 0.36
N LEU A 842 17.90 9.41 1.58
CA LEU A 842 17.10 8.98 2.74
C LEU A 842 15.73 9.68 2.87
N PHE A 843 15.53 10.84 2.24
CA PHE A 843 14.28 11.60 2.30
C PHE A 843 13.04 10.82 1.80
N PRO A 844 13.11 10.00 0.73
CA PRO A 844 12.00 9.14 0.33
C PRO A 844 11.62 8.09 1.38
N ILE A 845 12.59 7.43 2.04
CA ILE A 845 12.32 6.56 3.20
C ILE A 845 11.66 7.34 4.33
N LEU A 846 12.10 8.57 4.59
CA LEU A 846 11.57 9.38 5.68
C LEU A 846 10.10 9.80 5.46
N LYS A 847 9.73 10.09 4.20
CA LYS A 847 8.32 10.25 3.79
C LYS A 847 7.54 8.94 3.95
N LEU A 848 8.09 7.83 3.46
CA LEU A 848 7.47 6.51 3.56
C LEU A 848 7.21 6.10 5.02
N LYS A 849 8.20 6.24 5.91
CA LYS A 849 8.11 5.92 7.35
C LYS A 849 6.95 6.64 8.06
N ALA A 850 6.67 7.88 7.68
CA ALA A 850 5.54 8.62 8.21
C ALA A 850 4.21 8.07 7.64
N LEU A 851 4.11 7.87 6.31
CA LEU A 851 2.92 7.31 5.66
C LEU A 851 2.54 5.92 6.18
N ILE A 852 3.53 5.03 6.39
CA ILE A 852 3.30 3.67 6.92
C ILE A 852 3.15 3.61 8.44
N ARG A 853 3.19 4.74 9.19
CA ARG A 853 3.21 4.68 10.66
C ARG A 853 2.04 3.87 11.22
N PHE A 854 0.83 4.11 10.70
CA PHE A 854 -0.39 3.40 11.09
C PHE A 854 -0.84 2.38 10.04
N PHE A 855 0.13 1.74 9.37
CA PHE A 855 -0.13 0.55 8.58
C PHE A 855 -0.34 -0.67 9.52
N PRO A 856 -1.46 -1.41 9.40
CA PRO A 856 -1.79 -2.50 10.31
C PRO A 856 -0.86 -3.71 10.10
N GLN A 857 -0.16 -4.17 11.14
CA GLN A 857 0.77 -5.31 11.04
C GLN A 857 0.07 -6.68 11.20
N ILE A 858 -1.12 -6.86 10.61
CA ILE A 858 -1.93 -8.09 10.73
C ILE A 858 -1.44 -9.14 9.73
N SER A 859 -0.41 -9.90 10.08
CA SER A 859 -0.07 -11.11 9.31
C SER A 859 -1.17 -12.17 9.48
N HIS A 860 -1.64 -12.72 8.36
CA HIS A 860 -2.61 -13.82 8.33
C HIS A 860 -1.94 -15.20 8.28
N THR A 861 -0.62 -15.26 8.05
CA THR A 861 0.14 -16.50 7.83
C THR A 861 1.37 -16.62 8.72
N ASP A 862 1.85 -17.83 8.98
CA ASP A 862 3.07 -18.06 9.78
C ASP A 862 4.37 -17.58 9.11
N PHE A 863 4.30 -16.81 8.02
CA PHE A 863 5.40 -16.41 7.13
C PHE A 863 6.69 -16.01 7.86
N ARG A 864 6.58 -15.25 8.95
CA ARG A 864 7.72 -14.87 9.78
C ARG A 864 8.40 -16.09 10.41
N GLN A 865 7.62 -16.93 11.08
CA GLN A 865 8.12 -18.08 11.84
C GLN A 865 8.44 -19.31 10.96
N SER A 866 7.76 -19.47 9.81
CA SER A 866 7.99 -20.58 8.89
C SER A 866 9.06 -20.30 7.85
N ILE A 867 9.19 -19.06 7.37
CA ILE A 867 10.16 -18.71 6.31
C ILE A 867 11.33 -17.87 6.84
N LEU A 868 11.08 -16.83 7.64
CA LEU A 868 12.14 -15.86 8.00
C LEU A 868 12.99 -16.28 9.20
N GLU A 869 12.49 -17.20 10.02
CA GLU A 869 13.19 -17.75 11.20
C GLU A 869 13.85 -19.12 10.92
N ASN A 870 13.66 -19.70 9.73
CA ASN A 870 14.24 -20.98 9.30
C ASN A 870 15.33 -20.81 8.23
N SER A 871 16.41 -21.61 8.31
CA SER A 871 17.50 -21.61 7.34
C SER A 871 17.19 -22.53 6.13
N PHE A 872 16.97 -21.93 4.96
CA PHE A 872 16.92 -22.67 3.69
C PHE A 872 18.33 -22.80 3.10
N ASP A 873 19.03 -23.85 3.54
CA ASP A 873 20.23 -24.32 2.85
C ASP A 873 19.83 -25.10 1.60
N ILE A 874 20.42 -24.69 0.48
CA ILE A 874 20.12 -25.21 -0.85
C ILE A 874 21.44 -25.60 -1.49
N ASP A 875 21.53 -26.86 -1.93
CA ASP A 875 22.61 -27.29 -2.80
C ASP A 875 22.36 -26.73 -4.22
N GLU A 876 23.13 -25.68 -4.56
CA GLU A 876 23.05 -25.03 -5.87
C GLU A 876 23.53 -25.97 -7.01
N GLU A 877 24.40 -26.95 -6.72
CA GLU A 877 24.80 -27.98 -7.68
C GLU A 877 23.69 -29.00 -7.89
N GLU A 878 23.00 -29.44 -6.84
CA GLU A 878 21.82 -30.32 -6.98
C GLU A 878 20.70 -29.62 -7.76
N LEU A 879 20.39 -28.35 -7.46
CA LEU A 879 19.39 -27.61 -8.23
C LEU A 879 19.79 -27.38 -9.68
N TYR A 880 21.07 -27.14 -9.96
CA TYR A 880 21.57 -27.03 -11.32
C TYR A 880 21.51 -28.37 -12.07
N ALA A 881 21.82 -29.48 -11.38
CA ALA A 881 21.66 -30.85 -11.89
C ALA A 881 20.18 -31.22 -12.12
N LEU A 882 19.26 -30.75 -11.26
CA LEU A 882 17.81 -30.92 -11.41
C LEU A 882 17.27 -30.11 -12.60
N SER A 883 17.77 -28.88 -12.78
CA SER A 883 17.48 -28.06 -13.95
C SER A 883 18.07 -28.63 -15.26
N LEU A 884 19.23 -29.30 -15.20
CA LEU A 884 19.78 -30.09 -16.30
C LEU A 884 18.88 -31.29 -16.67
N LYS A 885 18.29 -31.97 -15.69
CA LYS A 885 17.29 -33.05 -15.90
C LYS A 885 16.01 -32.51 -16.55
N LEU A 886 15.48 -31.38 -16.07
CA LEU A 886 14.28 -30.70 -16.59
C LEU A 886 14.46 -30.11 -17.99
N GLN A 887 15.63 -29.54 -18.32
CA GLN A 887 15.92 -29.06 -19.65
C GLN A 887 17.41 -29.16 -20.01
N ARG A 888 17.75 -30.20 -20.79
CA ARG A 888 19.08 -30.39 -21.40
C ARG A 888 19.41 -29.26 -22.39
N LEU A 889 20.70 -28.97 -22.57
CA LEU A 889 21.15 -27.94 -23.50
C LEU A 889 21.05 -28.45 -24.95
N PRO A 890 20.64 -27.62 -25.94
CA PRO A 890 20.54 -28.03 -27.34
C PRO A 890 21.87 -28.45 -28.00
N LYS A 891 23.01 -28.23 -27.34
CA LYS A 891 24.34 -28.66 -27.82
C LYS A 891 24.70 -30.08 -27.37
N ASP A 892 24.00 -30.64 -26.39
CA ASP A 892 24.24 -31.99 -25.84
C ASP A 892 23.58 -33.07 -26.73
N ASN A 893 23.83 -33.02 -28.04
CA ASN A 893 23.30 -33.97 -29.03
C ASN A 893 23.67 -35.44 -28.75
N LEU A 894 24.68 -35.67 -27.90
CA LEU A 894 25.22 -36.98 -27.56
C LEU A 894 24.29 -37.83 -26.66
N LEU A 895 23.36 -37.22 -25.92
CA LEU A 895 22.46 -37.95 -24.99
C LEU A 895 21.02 -37.45 -25.07
N VAL A 896 20.41 -37.61 -26.26
CA VAL A 896 18.94 -37.66 -26.37
C VAL A 896 18.46 -38.92 -25.67
N GLU A 897 17.89 -38.74 -24.47
CA GLU A 897 17.55 -39.87 -23.62
C GLU A 897 16.49 -40.75 -24.28
N THR A 898 16.89 -41.98 -24.56
CA THR A 898 16.18 -42.93 -25.41
C THR A 898 15.79 -44.13 -24.56
N ILE A 899 14.52 -44.51 -24.60
CA ILE A 899 14.02 -45.75 -23.98
C ILE A 899 13.69 -46.72 -25.10
N GLU A 900 14.35 -47.87 -25.12
CA GLU A 900 13.93 -48.98 -25.98
C GLU A 900 12.65 -49.61 -25.43
N ALA A 901 11.69 -49.85 -26.30
CA ALA A 901 10.47 -50.60 -26.01
C ALA A 901 10.75 -52.12 -26.00
N THR A 902 11.67 -52.54 -25.13
CA THR A 902 12.10 -53.93 -24.96
C THR A 902 11.77 -54.41 -23.55
N GLY A 903 11.55 -55.72 -23.37
CA GLY A 903 11.18 -56.30 -22.09
C GLY A 903 9.70 -56.14 -21.71
N GLU A 904 9.41 -55.97 -20.41
CA GLU A 904 8.04 -55.95 -19.88
C GLU A 904 7.44 -54.55 -19.80
N LEU A 905 6.18 -54.43 -20.23
CA LEU A 905 5.41 -53.18 -20.22
C LEU A 905 5.33 -52.53 -18.82
N HIS A 906 5.33 -53.30 -17.72
CA HIS A 906 5.36 -52.73 -16.36
C HIS A 906 6.65 -51.93 -16.11
N SER A 907 7.81 -52.55 -16.35
CA SER A 907 9.12 -51.89 -16.21
C SER A 907 9.26 -50.70 -17.17
N PHE A 908 8.77 -50.84 -18.40
CA PHE A 908 8.74 -49.74 -19.37
C PHE A 908 7.90 -48.56 -18.84
N LEU A 909 6.69 -48.80 -18.32
CA LEU A 909 5.82 -47.76 -17.78
C LEU A 909 6.40 -47.12 -16.51
N ASP A 910 7.15 -47.84 -15.68
CA ASP A 910 7.86 -47.25 -14.53
C ASP A 910 9.01 -46.35 -14.99
N GLN A 911 9.91 -46.87 -15.83
CA GLN A 911 11.00 -46.08 -16.43
C GLN A 911 10.47 -44.82 -17.11
N MET A 912 9.35 -44.94 -17.84
CA MET A 912 8.71 -43.82 -18.49
C MET A 912 8.12 -42.82 -17.48
N ASN A 913 7.42 -43.28 -16.44
CA ASN A 913 6.91 -42.39 -15.39
C ASN A 913 8.03 -41.63 -14.67
N GLU A 914 9.17 -42.27 -14.41
CA GLU A 914 10.35 -41.61 -13.83
C GLU A 914 10.90 -40.49 -14.73
N ARG A 915 10.88 -40.65 -16.07
CA ARG A 915 11.27 -39.55 -16.98
C ARG A 915 10.20 -38.45 -17.09
N LEU A 916 8.92 -38.82 -17.10
CA LEU A 916 7.80 -37.87 -17.20
C LEU A 916 7.70 -36.94 -15.98
N LYS A 917 8.20 -37.33 -14.79
CA LYS A 917 8.36 -36.44 -13.62
C LYS A 917 9.08 -35.12 -13.98
N PHE A 918 10.05 -35.16 -14.89
CA PHE A 918 10.86 -34.01 -15.29
C PHE A 918 10.26 -33.23 -16.48
N SER A 919 8.93 -33.26 -16.67
CA SER A 919 8.24 -32.56 -17.76
C SER A 919 8.78 -32.89 -19.18
N TYR A 920 9.39 -34.07 -19.35
CA TYR A 920 10.09 -34.48 -20.56
C TYR A 920 9.57 -35.84 -21.07
N ILE A 921 9.33 -35.91 -22.37
CA ILE A 921 9.01 -37.16 -23.08
C ILE A 921 10.30 -37.68 -23.72
N PRO A 922 10.82 -38.85 -23.29
CA PRO A 922 12.00 -39.47 -23.89
C PRO A 922 11.71 -39.94 -25.33
N VAL A 923 12.77 -40.13 -26.12
CA VAL A 923 12.62 -40.75 -27.44
C VAL A 923 12.39 -42.25 -27.24
N ILE A 924 11.24 -42.74 -27.69
CA ILE A 924 10.94 -44.18 -27.61
C ILE A 924 11.35 -44.82 -28.94
N ILE A 925 12.11 -45.92 -28.86
CA ILE A 925 12.44 -46.74 -30.03
C ILE A 925 11.79 -48.12 -29.88
N SER A 926 11.01 -48.54 -30.86
CA SER A 926 10.41 -49.87 -30.94
C SER A 926 10.76 -50.53 -32.27
N GLY A 927 11.37 -51.72 -32.24
CA GLY A 927 11.79 -52.44 -33.45
C GLY A 927 12.73 -51.62 -34.36
N GLY A 928 13.65 -50.85 -33.76
CA GLY A 928 14.56 -49.94 -34.48
C GLY A 928 13.90 -48.66 -35.01
N LYS A 929 12.58 -48.49 -34.89
CA LYS A 929 11.86 -47.28 -35.31
C LYS A 929 11.62 -46.35 -34.13
N ARG A 930 11.96 -45.08 -34.32
CA ARG A 930 11.55 -43.98 -33.45
C ARG A 930 10.03 -43.81 -33.51
N ILE A 931 9.39 -43.72 -32.34
CA ILE A 931 7.98 -43.37 -32.20
C ILE A 931 7.90 -41.85 -31.99
N GLU A 932 7.07 -41.15 -32.77
CA GLU A 932 6.89 -39.72 -32.60
C GLU A 932 5.98 -39.39 -31.42
N VAL A 933 6.17 -38.21 -30.84
CA VAL A 933 5.56 -37.80 -29.56
C VAL A 933 4.03 -37.91 -29.54
N TYR A 934 3.38 -37.81 -30.71
CA TYR A 934 1.93 -37.93 -30.88
C TYR A 934 1.43 -39.38 -30.95
N ASP A 935 2.27 -40.30 -31.44
CA ASP A 935 1.90 -41.71 -31.63
C ASP A 935 2.02 -42.53 -30.34
N ILE A 936 2.82 -42.05 -29.38
CA ILE A 936 3.08 -42.68 -28.07
C ILE A 936 1.78 -43.18 -27.40
N GLY A 937 0.73 -42.35 -27.39
CA GLY A 937 -0.54 -42.73 -26.77
C GLY A 937 -1.16 -43.97 -27.40
N SER A 938 -1.18 -44.03 -28.74
CA SER A 938 -1.68 -45.19 -29.49
C SER A 938 -0.76 -46.41 -29.38
N PHE A 939 0.56 -46.19 -29.30
CA PHE A 939 1.56 -47.24 -29.13
C PHE A 939 1.40 -47.96 -27.78
N LEU A 940 1.31 -47.21 -26.67
CA LEU A 940 1.16 -47.77 -25.33
C LEU A 940 -0.17 -48.52 -25.17
N LEU A 941 -1.25 -47.99 -25.73
CA LEU A 941 -2.55 -48.67 -25.77
C LEU A 941 -2.48 -49.98 -26.59
N THR A 942 -1.78 -49.98 -27.73
CA THR A 942 -1.59 -51.19 -28.56
C THR A 942 -0.75 -52.25 -27.83
N TRP A 943 0.34 -51.84 -27.17
CA TRP A 943 1.20 -52.76 -26.41
C TRP A 943 0.46 -53.34 -25.20
N PHE A 944 -0.37 -52.55 -24.52
CA PHE A 944 -1.25 -53.03 -23.46
C PHE A 944 -2.27 -54.04 -23.96
N ASP A 945 -2.94 -53.78 -25.09
CA ASP A 945 -3.89 -54.73 -25.70
C ASP A 945 -3.20 -56.05 -26.09
N CYS A 946 -1.97 -56.01 -26.60
CA CYS A 946 -1.15 -57.20 -26.83
C CYS A 946 -0.83 -57.95 -25.53
N LYS A 947 -0.44 -57.25 -24.45
CA LYS A 947 -0.12 -57.87 -23.15
C LYS A 947 -1.36 -58.45 -22.46
N LEU A 948 -2.52 -57.80 -22.61
CA LEU A 948 -3.82 -58.35 -22.17
C LEU A 948 -4.12 -59.65 -22.92
N THR A 949 -3.88 -59.70 -24.23
CA THR A 949 -4.03 -60.92 -25.06
C THR A 949 -3.10 -62.06 -24.61
N GLU A 950 -1.88 -61.73 -24.16
CA GLU A 950 -0.94 -62.72 -23.61
C GLU A 950 -1.44 -63.30 -22.28
N VAL A 951 -2.02 -62.46 -21.41
CA VAL A 951 -2.65 -62.89 -20.15
C VAL A 951 -3.92 -63.71 -20.41
N GLU A 952 -4.80 -63.25 -21.30
CA GLU A 952 -6.02 -63.97 -21.74
C GLU A 952 -5.70 -65.44 -22.10
N LYS A 953 -4.65 -65.67 -22.90
CA LYS A 953 -4.16 -67.02 -23.26
C LYS A 953 -3.57 -67.80 -22.08
N LYS A 954 -2.81 -67.15 -21.18
CA LYS A 954 -2.27 -67.80 -19.97
C LYS A 954 -3.38 -68.25 -19.01
N LEU A 955 -4.51 -67.54 -18.97
CA LEU A 955 -5.69 -67.87 -18.16
C LEU A 955 -6.51 -69.05 -18.71
N GLU A 956 -6.22 -69.55 -19.91
CA GLU A 956 -6.83 -70.76 -20.46
C GLU A 956 -6.13 -72.04 -19.95
N GLY A 957 -4.87 -71.93 -19.49
CA GLY A 957 -4.07 -73.07 -19.03
C GLY A 957 -3.87 -73.20 -17.52
N ASN A 958 -4.15 -72.17 -16.70
CA ASN A 958 -3.85 -72.22 -15.26
C ASN A 958 -4.81 -71.37 -14.40
N GLN A 959 -5.80 -72.00 -13.77
CA GLN A 959 -6.75 -71.35 -12.85
C GLN A 959 -6.09 -70.84 -11.56
N ALA A 960 -5.06 -71.51 -11.03
CA ALA A 960 -4.43 -71.12 -9.76
C ALA A 960 -3.70 -69.76 -9.83
N GLY A 961 -3.29 -69.33 -11.04
CA GLY A 961 -2.69 -68.01 -11.27
C GLY A 961 -3.70 -66.87 -11.49
N LEU A 962 -4.99 -67.18 -11.67
CA LEU A 962 -6.00 -66.26 -12.21
C LEU A 962 -6.16 -64.97 -11.40
N MET A 963 -6.29 -65.07 -10.07
CA MET A 963 -6.47 -63.91 -9.21
C MET A 963 -5.24 -62.98 -9.22
N LYS A 964 -4.02 -63.54 -9.25
CA LYS A 964 -2.77 -62.79 -9.31
C LYS A 964 -2.65 -62.02 -10.63
N GLN A 965 -2.83 -62.70 -11.76
CA GLN A 965 -2.75 -62.08 -13.09
C GLN A 965 -3.83 -61.00 -13.29
N THR A 966 -5.03 -61.21 -12.72
CA THR A 966 -6.12 -60.22 -12.72
C THR A 966 -5.75 -58.96 -11.91
N LEU A 967 -5.07 -59.13 -10.77
CA LEU A 967 -4.59 -58.00 -9.95
C LEU A 967 -3.40 -57.27 -10.62
N GLU A 968 -2.51 -57.99 -11.28
CA GLU A 968 -1.40 -57.43 -12.06
C GLU A 968 -1.94 -56.61 -13.25
N ALA A 969 -2.92 -57.12 -13.98
CA ALA A 969 -3.58 -56.38 -15.06
C ALA A 969 -4.30 -55.11 -14.55
N LYS A 970 -4.94 -55.15 -13.36
CA LYS A 970 -5.50 -53.96 -12.69
C LYS A 970 -4.43 -52.91 -12.37
N LYS A 971 -3.28 -53.31 -11.83
CA LYS A 971 -2.15 -52.40 -11.57
C LYS A 971 -1.62 -51.79 -12.87
N LEU A 972 -1.39 -52.62 -13.89
CA LEU A 972 -0.85 -52.21 -15.19
C LEU A 972 -1.78 -51.23 -15.91
N TYR A 973 -3.10 -51.47 -15.90
CA TYR A 973 -4.07 -50.55 -16.48
C TYR A 973 -4.12 -49.20 -15.74
N ALA A 974 -4.08 -49.21 -14.41
CA ALA A 974 -4.05 -47.99 -13.60
C ALA A 974 -2.74 -47.18 -13.80
N GLN A 975 -1.61 -47.86 -13.97
CA GLN A 975 -0.31 -47.26 -14.29
C GLN A 975 -0.30 -46.67 -15.71
N LEU A 976 -0.82 -47.41 -16.71
CA LEU A 976 -0.98 -46.94 -18.08
C LEU A 976 -1.84 -45.67 -18.14
N GLY A 977 -2.97 -45.63 -17.41
CA GLY A 977 -3.82 -44.45 -17.33
C GLY A 977 -3.08 -43.21 -16.83
N LYS A 978 -2.28 -43.34 -15.76
CA LYS A 978 -1.41 -42.25 -15.25
C LYS A 978 -0.35 -41.82 -16.26
N THR A 979 0.26 -42.78 -16.95
CA THR A 979 1.30 -42.52 -17.96
C THR A 979 0.71 -41.75 -19.15
N LEU A 980 -0.44 -42.18 -19.67
CA LEU A 980 -1.12 -41.54 -20.78
C LEU A 980 -1.59 -40.11 -20.45
N ASP A 981 -2.13 -39.88 -19.26
CA ASP A 981 -2.50 -38.55 -18.78
C ASP A 981 -1.27 -37.62 -18.70
N ARG A 982 -0.17 -38.08 -18.10
CA ARG A 982 1.10 -37.33 -18.04
C ARG A 982 1.66 -37.00 -19.42
N VAL A 983 1.68 -37.98 -20.33
CA VAL A 983 2.15 -37.82 -21.72
C VAL A 983 1.27 -36.81 -22.48
N TRP A 984 -0.05 -36.80 -22.25
CA TRP A 984 -0.97 -35.79 -22.79
C TRP A 984 -0.72 -34.40 -22.21
N GLN A 985 -0.57 -34.26 -20.89
CA GLN A 985 -0.30 -32.98 -20.22
C GLN A 985 1.03 -32.37 -20.70
N ILE A 986 2.11 -33.17 -20.75
CA ILE A 986 3.44 -32.71 -21.13
C ILE A 986 3.48 -32.29 -22.61
N THR A 987 2.85 -33.02 -23.53
CA THR A 987 2.76 -32.57 -24.93
C THR A 987 1.91 -31.30 -25.08
N ARG A 988 0.77 -31.24 -24.39
CA ARG A 988 -0.12 -30.06 -24.39
C ARG A 988 0.59 -28.79 -23.94
N LEU A 989 1.52 -28.90 -22.98
CA LEU A 989 2.28 -27.75 -22.45
C LEU A 989 3.52 -27.41 -23.29
N TYR A 990 4.35 -28.39 -23.67
CA TYR A 990 5.72 -28.11 -24.13
C TYR A 990 6.03 -28.45 -25.61
N TYR A 991 5.13 -29.12 -26.34
CA TYR A 991 5.41 -29.64 -27.69
C TYR A 991 4.49 -29.07 -28.79
N THR A 992 3.59 -28.14 -28.45
CA THR A 992 2.62 -27.51 -29.37
C THR A 992 3.26 -26.75 -30.54
N GLU A 993 4.40 -26.10 -30.34
CA GLU A 993 5.05 -25.26 -31.38
C GLU A 993 5.47 -26.02 -32.64
N ARG A 994 5.67 -27.35 -32.58
CA ARG A 994 6.22 -28.13 -33.70
C ARG A 994 5.23 -28.43 -34.83
N TYR A 995 3.93 -28.28 -34.58
CA TYR A 995 2.90 -28.54 -35.58
C TYR A 995 1.82 -27.44 -35.53
N PRO A 996 1.75 -26.53 -36.52
CA PRO A 996 0.81 -25.39 -36.53
C PRO A 996 -0.66 -25.80 -36.82
N ALA A 997 -1.00 -27.05 -36.60
CA ALA A 997 -2.37 -27.53 -36.71
C ALA A 997 -3.23 -26.92 -35.59
N ASN A 998 -4.40 -26.40 -35.97
CA ASN A 998 -5.44 -25.86 -35.08
C ASN A 998 -5.54 -26.69 -33.77
N PRO A 999 -5.60 -26.07 -32.56
CA PRO A 999 -5.64 -26.81 -31.30
C PRO A 999 -6.72 -27.91 -31.22
N LYS A 1000 -7.85 -27.74 -31.91
CA LYS A 1000 -8.91 -28.75 -32.04
C LYS A 1000 -8.42 -30.03 -32.73
N THR A 1001 -7.44 -29.93 -33.62
CA THR A 1001 -6.77 -31.05 -34.30
C THR A 1001 -5.84 -31.80 -33.35
N ILE A 1002 -5.03 -31.10 -32.55
CA ILE A 1002 -4.14 -31.73 -31.56
C ILE A 1002 -4.96 -32.55 -30.55
N VAL A 1003 -6.04 -31.97 -30.03
CA VAL A 1003 -6.99 -32.65 -29.11
C VAL A 1003 -7.63 -33.90 -29.74
N ARG A 1004 -7.83 -33.93 -31.06
CA ARG A 1004 -8.36 -35.11 -31.77
C ARG A 1004 -7.34 -36.24 -31.99
N HIS A 1005 -6.05 -35.90 -32.08
CA HIS A 1005 -4.99 -36.88 -32.42
C HIS A 1005 -4.32 -37.48 -31.19
N TYR A 1006 -4.06 -36.67 -30.14
CA TYR A 1006 -3.06 -37.05 -29.13
C TYR A 1006 -3.42 -38.31 -28.32
N ILE A 1007 -4.68 -38.42 -27.92
CA ILE A 1007 -5.32 -39.70 -27.59
C ILE A 1007 -6.72 -39.60 -28.18
N PRO A 1008 -7.09 -40.40 -29.19
CA PRO A 1008 -8.49 -40.52 -29.56
C PRO A 1008 -9.21 -41.06 -28.33
N VAL A 1009 -10.15 -40.31 -27.74
CA VAL A 1009 -10.93 -40.76 -26.57
C VAL A 1009 -11.53 -42.15 -26.82
N ASN A 1010 -11.92 -42.39 -28.08
CA ASN A 1010 -12.38 -43.68 -28.61
C ASN A 1010 -11.38 -44.84 -28.42
N GLN A 1011 -10.06 -44.62 -28.49
CA GLN A 1011 -9.04 -45.66 -28.21
C GLN A 1011 -8.94 -45.95 -26.71
N LEU A 1012 -8.92 -44.93 -25.85
CA LEU A 1012 -8.90 -45.11 -24.39
C LEU A 1012 -10.18 -45.81 -23.90
N VAL A 1013 -11.34 -45.43 -24.44
CA VAL A 1013 -12.63 -46.08 -24.18
C VAL A 1013 -12.67 -47.52 -24.72
N LYS A 1014 -12.05 -47.82 -25.87
CA LYS A 1014 -11.89 -49.20 -26.36
C LYS A 1014 -11.02 -50.04 -25.43
N ALA A 1015 -9.86 -49.54 -25.03
CA ALA A 1015 -8.96 -50.23 -24.10
C ALA A 1015 -9.62 -50.45 -22.73
N LYS A 1016 -10.33 -49.44 -22.19
CA LYS A 1016 -11.16 -49.59 -20.99
C LYS A 1016 -12.20 -50.69 -21.17
N LYS A 1017 -13.00 -50.66 -22.24
CA LYS A 1017 -14.05 -51.67 -22.49
C LYS A 1017 -13.46 -53.07 -22.65
N ARG A 1018 -12.29 -53.21 -23.29
CA ARG A 1018 -11.58 -54.49 -23.40
C ARG A 1018 -11.10 -54.99 -22.04
N PHE A 1019 -10.51 -54.10 -21.24
CA PHE A 1019 -10.08 -54.39 -19.88
C PHE A 1019 -11.26 -54.79 -18.97
N ASP A 1020 -12.37 -54.05 -19.00
CA ASP A 1020 -13.58 -54.35 -18.24
C ASP A 1020 -14.16 -55.72 -18.64
N ASN A 1021 -14.20 -56.04 -19.94
CA ASN A 1021 -14.56 -57.37 -20.44
C ASN A 1021 -13.64 -58.49 -19.89
N PHE A 1022 -12.32 -58.26 -19.90
CA PHE A 1022 -11.33 -59.19 -19.35
C PHE A 1022 -11.56 -59.43 -17.85
N ILE A 1023 -11.83 -58.38 -17.06
CA ILE A 1023 -12.16 -58.50 -15.64
C ILE A 1023 -13.45 -59.29 -15.43
N SER A 1024 -14.48 -59.09 -16.24
CA SER A 1024 -15.70 -59.90 -16.17
C SER A 1024 -15.43 -61.38 -16.46
N GLN A 1025 -14.70 -61.71 -17.53
CA GLN A 1025 -14.35 -63.10 -17.85
C GLN A 1025 -13.50 -63.75 -16.74
N ALA A 1026 -12.56 -63.01 -16.15
CA ALA A 1026 -11.76 -63.47 -15.01
C ALA A 1026 -12.63 -63.77 -13.78
N ASN A 1027 -13.58 -62.87 -13.46
CA ASN A 1027 -14.51 -63.07 -12.34
C ASN A 1027 -15.45 -64.27 -12.55
N GLU A 1028 -15.92 -64.49 -13.79
CA GLU A 1028 -16.73 -65.67 -14.13
C GLU A 1028 -15.94 -66.98 -13.99
N ARG A 1029 -14.67 -66.99 -14.40
CA ARG A 1029 -13.77 -68.15 -14.22
C ARG A 1029 -13.37 -68.38 -12.75
N LEU A 1030 -13.36 -67.34 -11.91
CA LEU A 1030 -13.14 -67.47 -10.45
C LEU A 1030 -14.37 -67.99 -9.70
N ASN A 1031 -15.58 -67.65 -10.14
CA ASN A 1031 -16.84 -68.00 -9.47
C ASN A 1031 -17.78 -68.86 -10.34
N PRO A 1032 -17.35 -70.02 -10.88
CA PRO A 1032 -18.15 -70.81 -11.82
C PRO A 1032 -19.47 -71.32 -11.22
N VAL A 1033 -19.52 -71.53 -9.91
CA VAL A 1033 -20.71 -72.00 -9.15
C VAL A 1033 -21.88 -71.01 -9.22
N ALA A 1034 -21.63 -69.72 -9.52
CA ALA A 1034 -22.68 -68.70 -9.60
C ALA A 1034 -23.54 -68.78 -10.87
N LYS A 1035 -23.13 -69.57 -11.89
CA LYS A 1035 -23.91 -69.73 -13.15
C LYS A 1035 -24.71 -71.03 -13.23
N SER A 1036 -24.37 -72.06 -12.46
CA SER A 1036 -25.09 -73.35 -12.49
C SER A 1036 -26.44 -73.35 -11.76
N SER A 1037 -26.72 -72.33 -10.94
CA SER A 1037 -27.96 -72.14 -10.18
C SER A 1037 -28.91 -71.07 -10.75
N ALA A 1038 -28.53 -70.41 -11.85
CA ALA A 1038 -29.27 -69.28 -12.44
C ALA A 1038 -29.95 -69.62 -13.80
N SER A 1039 -29.97 -70.89 -14.20
CA SER A 1039 -30.44 -71.35 -15.52
C SER A 1039 -31.85 -71.96 -15.52
N SER A 1040 -32.60 -71.86 -14.42
CA SER A 1040 -34.01 -72.26 -14.33
C SER A 1040 -34.88 -71.12 -13.77
N LEU A 1041 -36.17 -71.15 -14.10
CA LEU A 1041 -37.22 -70.17 -13.73
C LEU A 1041 -37.08 -68.75 -14.35
N ASN A 1042 -37.50 -68.64 -15.61
CA ASN A 1042 -38.10 -67.43 -16.16
C ASN A 1042 -39.63 -67.63 -16.26
N LEU A 1043 -40.43 -67.10 -15.33
CA LEU A 1043 -41.87 -66.89 -15.55
C LEU A 1043 -42.49 -65.80 -14.65
N SER A 1044 -42.51 -64.58 -15.17
CA SER A 1044 -43.54 -63.53 -15.02
C SER A 1044 -44.35 -63.35 -13.70
N THR A 1045 -44.24 -62.12 -13.17
CA THR A 1045 -45.31 -61.22 -12.66
C THR A 1045 -45.99 -61.38 -11.29
N VAL A 1046 -46.24 -60.19 -10.69
CA VAL A 1046 -47.42 -59.76 -9.90
C VAL A 1046 -47.40 -59.87 -8.34
N LEU A 1047 -47.85 -58.75 -7.72
CA LEU A 1047 -48.32 -58.50 -6.34
C LEU A 1047 -47.34 -58.50 -5.11
N ASN A 1048 -47.12 -57.28 -4.61
CA ASN A 1048 -47.41 -56.78 -3.25
C ASN A 1048 -46.92 -57.49 -1.95
N LYS A 1049 -46.17 -56.68 -1.17
CA LYS A 1049 -46.37 -56.35 0.28
C LYS A 1049 -46.10 -57.41 1.38
N SER A 1050 -45.96 -56.84 2.58
CA SER A 1050 -45.97 -57.47 3.92
C SER A 1050 -44.69 -58.26 4.23
N ASP A 1051 -43.95 -57.92 5.29
CA ASP A 1051 -44.22 -58.19 6.73
C ASP A 1051 -43.97 -59.68 7.05
N SER A 1052 -43.25 -60.05 8.12
CA SER A 1052 -42.57 -59.25 9.16
C SER A 1052 -41.71 -60.12 10.09
N VAL A 1053 -40.67 -59.52 10.71
CA VAL A 1053 -40.29 -59.70 12.14
C VAL A 1053 -39.59 -61.02 12.58
N ASP A 1054 -38.71 -60.86 13.58
CA ASP A 1054 -38.16 -61.85 14.54
C ASP A 1054 -37.12 -62.92 14.12
N ASN A 1055 -36.11 -63.27 14.95
CA ASN A 1055 -35.55 -62.60 16.16
C ASN A 1055 -34.12 -63.10 16.53
N SER A 1056 -33.60 -62.60 17.66
CA SER A 1056 -32.35 -62.90 18.40
C SER A 1056 -31.10 -62.11 17.97
N ARG A 1057 -30.57 -61.12 18.75
CA ARG A 1057 -30.04 -61.07 20.15
C ARG A 1057 -28.55 -61.47 20.23
N THR A 1058 -27.64 -60.84 20.98
CA THR A 1058 -27.61 -59.67 21.91
C THR A 1058 -26.12 -59.29 22.13
N ALA A 1059 -25.69 -58.10 22.57
CA ALA A 1059 -26.32 -56.81 22.94
C ALA A 1059 -25.38 -55.68 22.43
N ASP A 1060 -25.12 -54.48 23.00
CA ASP A 1060 -25.56 -53.67 24.17
C ASP A 1060 -25.30 -52.18 23.78
N SER A 1061 -26.17 -51.19 24.05
CA SER A 1061 -26.24 -50.27 25.22
C SER A 1061 -24.99 -49.40 25.48
N THR A 1062 -25.07 -48.08 25.77
CA THR A 1062 -26.15 -47.08 25.97
C THR A 1062 -25.77 -45.72 25.30
N GLY A 1063 -26.61 -44.69 25.12
CA GLY A 1063 -28.07 -44.53 25.27
C GLY A 1063 -28.51 -43.04 25.26
N GLU A 1064 -29.74 -42.76 24.76
CA GLU A 1064 -30.57 -41.54 24.99
C GLU A 1064 -30.13 -40.17 24.36
N LYS A 1065 -31.02 -39.22 23.96
CA LYS A 1065 -32.50 -39.16 23.82
C LYS A 1065 -32.98 -37.99 22.92
N ASN A 1066 -34.15 -38.16 22.27
CA ASN A 1066 -35.16 -37.16 21.82
C ASN A 1066 -34.78 -36.04 20.79
N GLY A 1067 -35.65 -35.59 19.88
CA GLY A 1067 -36.98 -36.11 19.46
C GLY A 1067 -37.86 -35.06 18.71
N ASN A 1068 -38.70 -35.53 17.76
CA ASN A 1068 -39.85 -34.84 17.10
C ASN A 1068 -39.51 -33.53 16.28
N GLU A 1069 -40.26 -33.04 15.27
CA GLU A 1069 -41.45 -33.45 14.49
C GLU A 1069 -41.54 -32.56 13.20
N SER A 1070 -42.44 -32.66 12.21
CA SER A 1070 -43.56 -33.59 11.90
C SER A 1070 -43.75 -33.78 10.37
N GLN A 1071 -44.81 -33.22 9.75
CA GLN A 1071 -45.17 -33.33 8.32
C GLN A 1071 -46.12 -32.19 7.88
N ARG A 1072 -46.08 -31.76 6.60
CA ARG A 1072 -47.24 -31.80 5.66
C ARG A 1072 -46.95 -31.30 4.23
N ARG A 1073 -47.92 -31.56 3.34
CA ARG A 1073 -47.87 -31.39 1.87
C ARG A 1073 -48.43 -30.03 1.40
N THR A 1074 -48.12 -29.63 0.17
CA THR A 1074 -49.14 -29.46 -0.91
C THR A 1074 -48.52 -29.31 -2.32
N LYS A 1075 -49.32 -29.57 -3.36
CA LYS A 1075 -49.05 -29.27 -4.79
C LYS A 1075 -50.19 -28.38 -5.33
N ARG A 1076 -49.94 -27.52 -6.33
CA ARG A 1076 -50.87 -27.30 -7.48
C ARG A 1076 -50.19 -26.54 -8.65
N HIS A 1077 -50.94 -26.29 -9.73
CA HIS A 1077 -50.49 -26.01 -11.10
C HIS A 1077 -51.00 -24.67 -11.67
N SER A 1078 -50.60 -24.37 -12.92
CA SER A 1078 -51.10 -23.34 -13.87
C SER A 1078 -50.65 -21.88 -13.64
N GLY A 1079 -50.55 -21.03 -14.68
CA GLY A 1079 -50.60 -21.31 -16.14
C GLY A 1079 -50.86 -20.05 -17.02
N PHE A 1080 -50.53 -20.15 -18.32
CA PHE A 1080 -50.87 -19.24 -19.44
C PHE A 1080 -50.41 -17.76 -19.45
N PHE A 1081 -49.72 -17.35 -20.52
CA PHE A 1081 -50.28 -16.50 -21.60
C PHE A 1081 -49.40 -16.60 -22.87
N ASN A 1082 -49.88 -16.14 -24.05
CA ASN A 1082 -49.26 -16.43 -25.36
C ASN A 1082 -49.69 -15.44 -26.49
N ILE A 1083 -48.88 -15.32 -27.57
CA ILE A 1083 -49.18 -14.67 -28.88
C ILE A 1083 -49.21 -13.10 -28.81
N ILE A 1084 -48.61 -12.26 -29.68
CA ILE A 1084 -48.75 -12.05 -31.15
C ILE A 1084 -47.40 -11.80 -31.89
N LYS A 1085 -47.43 -11.95 -33.23
CA LYS A 1085 -46.35 -11.98 -34.24
C LYS A 1085 -45.75 -10.62 -34.64
N GLY A 1086 -44.54 -10.65 -35.23
CA GLY A 1086 -44.01 -9.63 -36.14
C GLY A 1086 -42.72 -10.08 -36.84
N ALA A 1087 -42.61 -9.94 -38.17
CA ALA A 1087 -41.42 -10.29 -38.97
C ALA A 1087 -41.35 -9.43 -40.24
N PRO A 1088 -40.15 -9.23 -40.85
CA PRO A 1088 -39.85 -9.96 -42.09
C PRO A 1088 -38.42 -10.54 -42.18
N LYS A 1089 -38.11 -11.20 -43.30
CA LYS A 1089 -36.87 -11.97 -43.56
C LYS A 1089 -35.79 -11.17 -44.31
N VAL A 1090 -34.52 -11.55 -44.11
CA VAL A 1090 -33.48 -11.61 -45.17
C VAL A 1090 -32.72 -12.95 -45.00
N LEU A 1091 -32.13 -13.48 -46.08
CA LEU A 1091 -31.50 -14.81 -46.15
C LEU A 1091 -29.97 -14.74 -46.04
N ALA A 1092 -29.33 -15.70 -45.35
CA ALA A 1092 -28.01 -16.25 -45.71
C ALA A 1092 -27.70 -17.58 -44.99
N ALA A 1093 -27.37 -18.60 -45.80
CA ALA A 1093 -26.62 -19.85 -45.57
C ALA A 1093 -26.41 -20.45 -44.15
N ASP A 1094 -26.72 -21.75 -44.04
CA ASP A 1094 -26.36 -22.67 -42.95
C ASP A 1094 -24.85 -22.88 -42.74
N LEU A 1095 -24.46 -23.33 -41.54
CA LEU A 1095 -23.88 -24.68 -41.38
C LEU A 1095 -23.76 -25.14 -39.90
N ASN A 1096 -24.64 -26.07 -39.53
CA ASN A 1096 -24.51 -27.12 -38.50
C ASN A 1096 -23.62 -26.87 -37.27
N ASN A 1097 -24.25 -26.67 -36.10
CA ASN A 1097 -23.60 -26.74 -34.78
C ASN A 1097 -24.39 -27.63 -33.81
N SER A 1098 -24.30 -28.96 -33.97
CA SER A 1098 -25.01 -29.95 -33.16
C SER A 1098 -24.27 -30.28 -31.86
N GLY A 1099 -24.51 -29.49 -30.82
CA GLY A 1099 -23.95 -29.72 -29.48
C GLY A 1099 -24.63 -30.88 -28.73
N PHE A 1100 -23.98 -32.05 -28.70
CA PHE A 1100 -24.36 -33.13 -27.78
C PHE A 1100 -23.66 -32.93 -26.43
N GLY A 1101 -24.45 -32.87 -25.35
CA GLY A 1101 -23.95 -32.90 -23.98
C GLY A 1101 -23.60 -34.31 -23.52
N PHE A 1102 -22.64 -34.42 -22.60
CA PHE A 1102 -22.35 -35.66 -21.87
C PHE A 1102 -22.77 -35.51 -20.41
N GLU A 1103 -23.70 -36.36 -19.97
CA GLU A 1103 -23.89 -36.64 -18.55
C GLU A 1103 -22.82 -37.65 -18.07
N GLN A 1104 -22.56 -37.68 -16.75
CA GLN A 1104 -21.49 -38.51 -16.17
C GLN A 1104 -22.03 -39.82 -15.59
N SER A 1105 -21.19 -40.86 -15.66
CA SER A 1105 -21.34 -42.15 -14.97
C SER A 1105 -20.00 -42.57 -14.36
#